data_AF-A0A7I9VQE6-F1
#
_entry.id   AF-A0A7I9VQE6-F1
#
_cell.length_a   1.000
_cell.length_b   1.000
_cell.length_c   1.000
_cell.angle_alpha   90.00
_cell.angle_beta   90.00
_cell.angle_gamma   90.00
#
_symmetry.space_group_name_H-M   'P 1'
#
loop_
_entity.id
_entity.type
_entity.pdbx_description
1 polymer ?
#
loop_
_entity_poly.entity_id
_entity_poly.type
_entity_poly.pdbx_seq_one_letter_code
_entity_poly.pdbx_strand_id
1 'polypeptide(L)'
;MGSPALALACALAAASPALAREAREPAPARRYALTISGGASLGAYEAGATWAFVRYLRQLEAQAPAGVAPRLAVATGASAGSLNAALAAVGWCAATEGSTVDDNPFRRAWRGLDLDALLPAVPTSYQRDDALLARAALGPAERELREALTAPGARGCRVALGMTATAEQPLVTYVAGLPARDQTVALPLQIVAEPGGAPEVRSQRLPHQRVAGDRVLHLSGRAAAPGGEVQVEPEVVITAMKASGAFPFAFGAVALPMCVEACPAASAAPLRLCPAPDGPPVPGRACAGAYRDGGVFDNTPLQLAVALSEAQPGAAQEPTAYLYVDPDLRRTQTREARRELAPAAGAARELAFLAGAATFARERSLYEALHGSRWGEAAGPQPEGASAAAGGQAPARALILSRRFAPLTASLFLNFGAFIEAPFAEADYLVGVYDAGYGLASFRCGQGSVAAGATAFARDGAVDLRCLGAELERAGRALELPGSPVAWAVYRRLARAEARALAGAEPGAGWAWTADGAPGPLAPAAQVVEALLSQPRRCDPADAEPWCFADPTADQFVEALRARGYASDFADSPERWADERLVRLANRGLALEREPGFGRVAWAGTQLLVRSAYRGPGLHDPSTLPALSEVGLTPARLAAAALPHRLSVSVTTTQLAAAWWEPVLDLDARFALELRGDLATDFVHGPMVSLRPGVVVNRTGLLSASLGPAAGRTWPWWPAAASTTRLGVELGVGVARDRLRLVLTSLSGPGERAGAGWDVRLDVSDVAGIVYWLTRM
;
A
#
# COMPACT_ATOMS: atom_id res chain seq x y z
N MET A 1 5.88 76.82 45.85
CA MET A 1 5.69 75.41 46.24
C MET A 1 4.45 74.88 45.51
N GLY A 2 4.61 73.80 44.73
CA GLY A 2 3.57 72.97 44.09
C GLY A 2 2.80 73.61 42.92
N SER A 3 3.31 73.56 41.68
CA SER A 3 3.21 72.50 40.66
C SER A 3 1.86 72.43 39.90
N PRO A 4 1.88 72.24 38.56
CA PRO A 4 0.84 72.66 37.63
C PRO A 4 -0.01 71.49 37.13
N ALA A 5 -1.33 71.65 37.10
CA ALA A 5 -2.24 70.63 36.57
C ALA A 5 -3.44 71.27 35.88
N LEU A 6 -3.23 72.04 34.80
CA LEU A 6 -4.34 72.53 33.96
C LEU A 6 -3.83 73.11 32.62
N ALA A 7 -3.15 72.29 31.81
CA ALA A 7 -2.84 72.65 30.42
C ALA A 7 -2.63 71.46 29.47
N LEU A 8 -3.21 70.28 29.77
CA LEU A 8 -3.05 69.08 28.94
C LEU A 8 -4.36 68.32 28.76
N ALA A 9 -5.45 69.01 28.39
CA ALA A 9 -6.75 68.37 28.17
C ALA A 9 -7.44 68.70 26.83
N CYS A 10 -6.83 69.49 25.93
CA CYS A 10 -7.46 69.85 24.63
C CYS A 10 -6.62 69.59 23.37
N ALA A 11 -5.50 68.85 23.44
CA ALA A 11 -4.64 68.59 22.28
C ALA A 11 -4.40 67.09 22.00
N LEU A 12 -5.38 66.22 22.28
CA LEU A 12 -5.30 64.77 22.00
C LEU A 12 -6.48 64.22 21.17
N ALA A 13 -7.28 65.07 20.53
CA ALA A 13 -8.44 64.64 19.74
C ALA A 13 -8.22 64.67 18.21
N ALA A 14 -6.99 64.83 17.71
CA ALA A 14 -6.73 64.88 16.26
C ALA A 14 -5.33 64.38 15.89
N ALA A 15 -5.07 63.08 16.04
CA ALA A 15 -4.02 62.40 15.27
C ALA A 15 -4.27 60.88 15.22
N SER A 16 -4.65 60.43 14.02
CA SER A 16 -4.50 59.07 13.48
C SER A 16 -5.53 57.99 13.84
N PRO A 17 -6.53 57.75 12.96
CA PRO A 17 -7.14 56.45 12.75
C PRO A 17 -6.30 55.70 11.70
N ALA A 18 -5.20 55.03 12.08
CA ALA A 18 -4.37 54.34 11.07
C ALA A 18 -3.44 53.24 11.64
N LEU A 19 -3.88 52.46 12.63
CA LEU A 19 -3.20 51.21 13.00
C LEU A 19 -4.19 50.10 13.38
N ALA A 20 -5.38 50.09 12.77
CA ALA A 20 -6.08 48.84 12.55
C ALA A 20 -5.43 48.23 11.29
N ARG A 21 -4.38 47.44 11.52
CA ARG A 21 -3.78 46.60 10.48
C ARG A 21 -4.86 45.61 10.09
N GLU A 22 -5.66 45.94 9.08
CA GLU A 22 -6.45 44.95 8.35
C GLU A 22 -5.48 43.79 8.07
N ALA A 23 -5.74 42.64 8.69
CA ALA A 23 -5.11 41.40 8.32
C ALA A 23 -5.54 41.15 6.88
N ARG A 24 -4.77 41.71 5.94
CA ARG A 24 -4.99 41.56 4.51
C ARG A 24 -5.01 40.06 4.26
N GLU A 25 -6.17 39.52 3.92
CA GLU A 25 -6.31 38.12 3.56
C GLU A 25 -5.19 37.78 2.57
N PRO A 26 -4.38 36.73 2.83
CA PRO A 26 -3.33 36.35 1.91
C PRO A 26 -3.97 36.12 0.54
N ALA A 27 -3.40 36.74 -0.49
CA ALA A 27 -3.90 36.61 -1.84
C ALA A 27 -4.00 35.11 -2.20
N PRO A 28 -5.11 34.64 -2.81
CA PRO A 28 -5.32 33.24 -3.10
C PRO A 28 -4.17 32.69 -3.96
N ALA A 29 -3.65 31.51 -3.58
CA ALA A 29 -2.57 30.88 -4.31
C ALA A 29 -2.96 30.68 -5.78
N ARG A 30 -2.12 31.19 -6.68
CA ARG A 30 -2.30 31.04 -8.13
C ARG A 30 -1.63 29.78 -8.65
N ARG A 31 -0.69 29.21 -7.89
CA ARG A 31 0.06 28.00 -8.26
C ARG A 31 -0.26 26.86 -7.29
N TYR A 32 -0.53 25.69 -7.86
CA TYR A 32 -0.75 24.47 -7.10
C TYR A 32 0.32 23.43 -7.44
N ALA A 33 0.83 22.77 -6.41
CA ALA A 33 1.71 21.62 -6.52
C ALA A 33 1.02 20.41 -5.90
N LEU A 34 0.65 19.42 -6.70
CA LEU A 34 0.07 18.18 -6.24
C LEU A 34 1.18 17.18 -5.89
N THR A 35 1.14 16.61 -4.70
CA THR A 35 2.06 15.55 -4.28
C THR A 35 1.25 14.40 -3.72
N ILE A 36 1.54 13.20 -4.21
CA ILE A 36 0.76 11.99 -3.93
C ILE A 36 1.71 10.97 -3.33
N SER A 37 1.40 10.47 -2.14
CA SER A 37 2.16 9.37 -1.55
C SER A 37 2.07 8.11 -2.42
N GLY A 38 2.87 7.10 -2.11
CA GLY A 38 2.65 5.77 -2.66
C GLY A 38 1.95 4.84 -1.70
N GLY A 39 1.29 3.81 -2.25
CA GLY A 39 0.67 2.78 -1.44
C GLY A 39 -0.12 1.76 -2.24
N ALA A 40 0.53 0.84 -2.95
CA ALA A 40 -0.09 -0.34 -3.59
C ALA A 40 -1.54 -0.13 -4.09
N SER A 41 -2.55 -0.77 -3.49
CA SER A 41 -3.97 -0.64 -3.90
C SER A 41 -4.66 0.63 -3.39
N LEU A 42 -4.03 1.38 -2.47
CA LEU A 42 -4.49 2.72 -2.04
C LEU A 42 -4.48 3.72 -3.20
N GLY A 43 -3.78 3.39 -4.30
CA GLY A 43 -3.84 4.14 -5.54
C GLY A 43 -5.25 4.36 -6.10
N ALA A 44 -6.22 3.48 -5.80
CA ALA A 44 -7.62 3.68 -6.18
C ALA A 44 -8.24 4.90 -5.46
N TYR A 45 -7.97 5.06 -4.16
CA TYR A 45 -8.35 6.24 -3.39
C TYR A 45 -7.65 7.50 -3.91
N GLU A 46 -6.33 7.41 -4.10
CA GLU A 46 -5.51 8.51 -4.61
C GLU A 46 -5.99 8.99 -5.98
N ALA A 47 -6.42 8.07 -6.85
CA ALA A 47 -7.00 8.36 -8.15
C ALA A 47 -8.30 9.18 -8.06
N GLY A 48 -9.20 8.81 -7.14
CA GLY A 48 -10.44 9.54 -6.91
C GLY A 48 -10.21 10.95 -6.38
N ALA A 49 -9.34 11.07 -5.37
CA ALA A 49 -8.98 12.36 -4.79
C ALA A 49 -8.29 13.26 -5.83
N THR A 50 -7.34 12.69 -6.59
CA THR A 50 -6.59 13.42 -7.63
C THR A 50 -7.48 13.90 -8.76
N TRP A 51 -8.37 13.04 -9.27
CA TRP A 51 -9.33 13.43 -10.31
C TRP A 51 -10.19 14.60 -9.84
N ALA A 52 -10.73 14.52 -8.62
CA ALA A 52 -11.58 15.55 -8.05
C ALA A 52 -10.83 16.89 -7.88
N PHE A 53 -9.59 16.87 -7.37
CA PHE A 53 -8.77 18.08 -7.28
C PHE A 53 -8.47 18.69 -8.65
N VAL A 54 -8.05 17.90 -9.63
CA VAL A 54 -7.74 18.39 -10.98
C VAL A 54 -8.99 18.97 -11.65
N ARG A 55 -10.12 18.26 -11.59
CA ARG A 55 -11.42 18.72 -12.13
C ARG A 55 -11.83 20.05 -11.51
N TYR A 56 -11.75 20.15 -10.19
CA TYR A 56 -12.13 21.36 -9.48
C TYR A 56 -11.21 22.55 -9.80
N LEU A 57 -9.89 22.34 -9.83
CA LEU A 57 -8.93 23.38 -10.19
C LEU A 57 -9.17 23.90 -11.62
N ARG A 58 -9.52 23.02 -12.57
CA ARG A 58 -9.89 23.42 -13.94
C ARG A 58 -11.15 24.28 -13.97
N GLN A 59 -12.15 23.96 -13.15
CA GLN A 59 -13.35 24.78 -13.05
C GLN A 59 -13.07 26.16 -12.45
N LEU A 60 -12.22 26.24 -11.43
CA LEU A 60 -11.78 27.52 -10.89
C LEU A 60 -11.00 28.33 -11.93
N GLU A 61 -10.14 27.68 -12.72
CA GLU A 61 -9.41 28.31 -13.82
C GLU A 61 -10.37 28.89 -14.87
N ALA A 62 -11.39 28.12 -15.28
CA ALA A 62 -12.39 28.55 -16.24
C ALA A 62 -13.26 29.72 -15.75
N GLN A 63 -13.47 29.83 -14.44
CA GLN A 63 -14.27 30.89 -13.82
C GLN A 63 -13.44 32.13 -13.46
N ALA A 64 -12.12 32.02 -13.40
CA ALA A 64 -11.25 33.08 -12.92
C ALA A 64 -10.94 34.13 -14.01
N PRO A 65 -10.83 35.42 -13.65
CA PRO A 65 -10.33 36.44 -14.56
C PRO A 65 -8.92 36.14 -15.05
N ALA A 66 -8.61 36.57 -16.28
CA ALA A 66 -7.28 36.44 -16.86
C ALA A 66 -6.20 37.03 -15.93
N GLY A 67 -5.13 36.28 -15.70
CA GLY A 67 -4.02 36.67 -14.82
C GLY A 67 -4.23 36.36 -13.33
N VAL A 68 -5.40 35.84 -12.92
CA VAL A 68 -5.68 35.40 -11.54
C VAL A 68 -6.03 33.91 -11.46
N ALA A 69 -6.14 33.24 -12.62
CA ALA A 69 -6.56 31.86 -12.72
C ALA A 69 -5.59 30.89 -12.03
N PRO A 70 -6.09 29.94 -11.23
CA PRO A 70 -5.27 28.89 -10.63
C PRO A 70 -4.67 27.99 -11.71
N ARG A 71 -3.41 27.59 -11.52
CA ARG A 71 -2.73 26.62 -12.39
C ARG A 71 -2.10 25.49 -11.60
N LEU A 72 -2.20 24.28 -12.12
CA LEU A 72 -1.37 23.16 -11.68
C LEU A 72 0.04 23.36 -12.24
N ALA A 73 0.99 23.68 -11.36
CA ALA A 73 2.38 23.90 -11.72
C ALA A 73 3.20 22.61 -11.62
N VAL A 74 2.92 21.77 -10.63
CA VAL A 74 3.70 20.57 -10.32
C VAL A 74 2.77 19.40 -9.97
N ALA A 75 3.10 18.19 -10.42
CA ALA A 75 2.55 16.94 -9.94
C ALA A 75 3.70 15.99 -9.57
N THR A 76 3.71 15.42 -8.38
CA THR A 76 4.71 14.45 -7.94
C THR A 76 4.07 13.23 -7.32
N GLY A 77 4.68 12.06 -7.51
CA GLY A 77 4.16 10.83 -6.95
C GLY A 77 5.21 9.73 -6.77
N ALA A 78 5.00 8.89 -5.76
CA ALA A 78 5.79 7.69 -5.50
C ALA A 78 4.91 6.45 -5.67
N SER A 79 5.44 5.32 -6.12
CA SER A 79 4.69 4.08 -6.25
C SER A 79 3.39 4.24 -7.06
N ALA A 80 2.26 3.75 -6.54
CA ALA A 80 0.91 4.01 -7.05
C ALA A 80 0.62 5.50 -7.34
N GLY A 81 1.10 6.41 -6.49
CA GLY A 81 0.96 7.85 -6.65
C GLY A 81 1.67 8.40 -7.89
N SER A 82 2.72 7.75 -8.39
CA SER A 82 3.43 8.20 -9.61
C SER A 82 2.57 8.06 -10.87
N LEU A 83 1.73 7.03 -10.94
CA LEU A 83 0.72 6.89 -11.99
C LEU A 83 -0.31 8.02 -11.90
N ASN A 84 -0.86 8.24 -10.70
CA ASN A 84 -1.86 9.29 -10.48
C ASN A 84 -1.29 10.69 -10.73
N ALA A 85 -0.02 10.95 -10.39
CA ALA A 85 0.67 12.20 -10.67
C ALA A 85 0.91 12.43 -12.17
N ALA A 86 1.28 11.37 -12.91
CA ALA A 86 1.42 11.45 -14.36
C ALA A 86 0.07 11.72 -15.03
N LEU A 87 -0.99 11.00 -14.63
CA LEU A 87 -2.35 11.25 -15.10
C LEU A 87 -2.85 12.66 -14.74
N ALA A 88 -2.49 13.20 -13.57
CA ALA A 88 -2.81 14.57 -13.18
C ALA A 88 -2.12 15.60 -14.08
N ALA A 89 -0.82 15.45 -14.32
CA ALA A 89 -0.05 16.36 -15.17
C ALA A 89 -0.57 16.39 -16.61
N VAL A 90 -0.87 15.22 -17.18
CA VAL A 90 -1.39 15.10 -18.55
C VAL A 90 -2.87 15.51 -18.63
N GLY A 91 -3.68 15.09 -17.66
CA GLY A 91 -5.10 15.43 -17.57
C GLY A 91 -5.36 16.92 -17.37
N TRP A 92 -4.43 17.65 -16.73
CA TRP A 92 -4.45 19.11 -16.68
C TRP A 92 -4.29 19.76 -18.07
N CYS A 93 -3.55 19.10 -18.97
CA CYS A 93 -3.25 19.59 -20.31
C CYS A 93 -4.29 19.22 -21.38
N ALA A 94 -5.14 18.23 -21.11
CA ALA A 94 -6.14 17.75 -22.07
C ALA A 94 -7.23 18.81 -22.37
N ALA A 95 -7.64 18.98 -23.63
CA ALA A 95 -8.73 19.92 -23.97
C ALA A 95 -10.09 19.43 -23.51
N THR A 96 -10.33 18.12 -23.45
CA THR A 96 -11.63 17.58 -23.07
C THR A 96 -11.88 17.76 -21.57
N GLU A 97 -12.94 18.51 -21.25
CA GLU A 97 -13.54 18.59 -19.90
C GLU A 97 -14.59 17.50 -19.67
N GLY A 98 -14.90 16.69 -20.68
CA GLY A 98 -15.99 15.68 -20.66
C GLY A 98 -15.75 14.44 -19.81
N SER A 99 -14.73 14.42 -18.95
CA SER A 99 -14.52 13.31 -18.01
C SER A 99 -15.54 13.40 -16.87
N THR A 100 -16.33 12.34 -16.67
CA THR A 100 -17.28 12.24 -15.56
C THR A 100 -16.66 11.46 -14.40
N VAL A 101 -17.33 11.44 -13.25
CA VAL A 101 -16.90 10.59 -12.12
C VAL A 101 -16.90 9.11 -12.48
N ASP A 102 -17.80 8.67 -13.37
CA ASP A 102 -17.94 7.28 -13.81
C ASP A 102 -17.00 6.94 -14.97
N ASP A 103 -16.58 7.92 -15.77
CA ASP A 103 -15.73 7.69 -16.93
C ASP A 103 -14.61 8.73 -17.02
N ASN A 104 -13.44 8.35 -16.49
CA ASN A 104 -12.22 9.11 -16.58
C ASN A 104 -10.99 8.20 -16.47
N PRO A 105 -9.81 8.66 -16.93
CA PRO A 105 -8.59 7.85 -16.95
C PRO A 105 -8.13 7.38 -15.56
N PHE A 106 -8.36 8.18 -14.51
CA PHE A 106 -7.98 7.82 -13.15
C PHE A 106 -8.78 6.59 -12.69
N ARG A 107 -10.10 6.61 -12.86
CA ARG A 107 -10.95 5.48 -12.51
C ARG A 107 -10.61 4.22 -13.32
N ARG A 108 -10.44 4.35 -14.65
CA ARG A 108 -10.16 3.20 -15.53
C ARG A 108 -8.80 2.55 -15.27
N ALA A 109 -7.80 3.34 -14.87
CA ALA A 109 -6.48 2.82 -14.54
C ALA A 109 -6.50 1.84 -13.35
N TRP A 110 -7.43 2.03 -12.40
CA TRP A 110 -7.52 1.21 -11.18
C TRP A 110 -8.67 0.17 -11.19
N ARG A 111 -9.75 0.41 -11.92
CA ARG A 111 -10.94 -0.47 -11.95
C ARG A 111 -10.68 -1.88 -12.51
N GLY A 112 -9.60 -2.05 -13.30
CA GLY A 112 -9.22 -3.32 -13.90
C GLY A 112 -8.10 -4.09 -13.18
N LEU A 113 -7.67 -3.62 -12.01
CA LEU A 113 -6.63 -4.28 -11.23
C LEU A 113 -7.26 -5.28 -10.26
N ASP A 114 -7.24 -6.55 -10.62
CA ASP A 114 -7.74 -7.64 -9.79
C ASP A 114 -6.62 -8.58 -9.31
N LEU A 115 -6.86 -9.22 -8.16
CA LEU A 115 -5.88 -10.08 -7.52
C LEU A 115 -5.63 -11.37 -8.31
N ASP A 116 -6.59 -11.83 -9.12
CA ASP A 116 -6.43 -13.03 -9.94
C ASP A 116 -5.52 -12.78 -11.16
N ALA A 117 -5.50 -11.56 -11.68
CA ALA A 117 -4.57 -11.08 -12.69
C ALA A 117 -3.19 -10.81 -12.11
N LEU A 118 -3.11 -10.37 -10.84
CA LEU A 118 -1.85 -10.24 -10.10
C LEU A 118 -1.28 -11.61 -9.70
N LEU A 119 -2.12 -12.60 -9.42
CA LEU A 119 -1.74 -13.97 -9.05
C LEU A 119 -2.38 -14.99 -10.01
N PRO A 120 -1.97 -15.00 -11.30
CA PRO A 120 -2.53 -15.92 -12.26
C PRO A 120 -2.26 -17.36 -11.86
N ALA A 121 -3.27 -18.22 -12.03
CA ALA A 121 -3.17 -19.64 -11.72
C ALA A 121 -2.18 -20.39 -12.64
N VAL A 122 -1.96 -19.86 -13.84
CA VAL A 122 -1.09 -20.49 -14.86
C VAL A 122 0.32 -19.92 -14.74
N PRO A 123 1.36 -20.75 -14.46
CA PRO A 123 2.73 -20.26 -14.28
C PRO A 123 3.32 -19.53 -15.49
N THR A 124 2.87 -19.84 -16.71
CA THR A 124 3.33 -19.18 -17.95
C THR A 124 2.75 -17.78 -18.16
N SER A 125 1.79 -17.36 -17.33
CA SER A 125 1.26 -15.99 -17.35
C SER A 125 2.19 -14.97 -16.71
N TYR A 126 3.18 -15.42 -15.95
CA TYR A 126 4.21 -14.54 -15.37
C TYR A 126 5.32 -14.28 -16.38
N GLN A 127 5.78 -13.03 -16.41
CA GLN A 127 6.94 -12.57 -17.17
C GLN A 127 8.24 -12.81 -16.37
N ARG A 128 9.39 -12.72 -17.05
CA ARG A 128 10.70 -12.93 -16.41
C ARG A 128 11.05 -11.85 -15.38
N ASP A 129 10.54 -10.64 -15.56
CA ASP A 129 10.73 -9.51 -14.66
C ASP A 129 9.62 -9.41 -13.60
N ASP A 130 8.71 -10.38 -13.53
CA ASP A 130 7.72 -10.47 -12.47
C ASP A 130 8.35 -11.03 -11.19
N ALA A 131 7.94 -10.48 -10.05
CA ALA A 131 8.24 -11.08 -8.75
C ALA A 131 7.07 -11.98 -8.34
N LEU A 132 6.53 -11.81 -7.13
CA LEU A 132 5.39 -12.63 -6.66
C LEU A 132 4.10 -12.30 -7.42
N LEU A 133 3.93 -11.07 -7.87
CA LEU A 133 2.77 -10.63 -8.62
C LEU A 133 3.12 -10.40 -10.09
N ALA A 134 2.18 -10.73 -10.96
CA ALA A 134 2.28 -10.50 -12.38
C ALA A 134 2.03 -9.02 -12.71
N ARG A 135 3.03 -8.38 -13.30
CA ARG A 135 2.96 -6.99 -13.77
C ARG A 135 2.01 -6.80 -14.93
N ALA A 136 1.69 -7.86 -15.67
CA ALA A 136 0.70 -7.84 -16.74
C ALA A 136 -0.67 -7.31 -16.27
N ALA A 137 -0.99 -7.49 -14.98
CA ALA A 137 -2.18 -6.91 -14.36
C ALA A 137 -2.23 -5.38 -14.49
N LEU A 138 -1.08 -4.68 -14.50
CA LEU A 138 -0.99 -3.21 -14.66
C LEU A 138 -1.27 -2.74 -16.09
N GLY A 139 -1.53 -3.65 -17.04
CA GLY A 139 -1.80 -3.33 -18.44
C GLY A 139 -2.90 -2.28 -18.67
N PRO A 140 -4.04 -2.27 -17.95
CA PRO A 140 -5.03 -1.19 -18.05
C PRO A 140 -4.45 0.18 -17.69
N ALA A 141 -3.73 0.30 -16.57
CA ALA A 141 -3.08 1.54 -16.16
C ALA A 141 -2.04 2.03 -17.19
N GLU A 142 -1.24 1.11 -17.74
CA GLU A 142 -0.27 1.42 -18.80
C GLU A 142 -0.96 1.96 -20.05
N ARG A 143 -2.08 1.37 -20.48
CA ARG A 143 -2.86 1.83 -21.63
C ARG A 143 -3.44 3.22 -21.39
N GLU A 144 -4.07 3.45 -20.24
CA GLU A 144 -4.66 4.76 -19.91
C GLU A 144 -3.60 5.86 -19.90
N LEU A 145 -2.43 5.61 -19.32
CA LEU A 145 -1.34 6.58 -19.33
C LEU A 145 -0.78 6.80 -20.76
N ARG A 146 -0.62 5.73 -21.55
CA ARG A 146 -0.16 5.83 -22.95
C ARG A 146 -1.13 6.65 -23.80
N GLU A 147 -2.41 6.37 -23.69
CA GLU A 147 -3.49 7.09 -24.38
C GLU A 147 -3.47 8.56 -23.98
N ALA A 148 -3.37 8.87 -22.68
CA ALA A 148 -3.26 10.24 -22.21
C ALA A 148 -2.02 10.97 -22.80
N LEU A 149 -0.86 10.31 -22.82
CA LEU A 149 0.39 10.87 -23.34
C LEU A 149 0.42 11.06 -24.86
N THR A 150 -0.51 10.44 -25.59
CA THR A 150 -0.55 10.49 -27.06
C THR A 150 -1.81 11.15 -27.61
N ALA A 151 -2.77 11.47 -26.75
CA ALA A 151 -4.01 12.13 -27.12
C ALA A 151 -3.71 13.52 -27.74
N PRO A 152 -4.20 13.80 -28.96
CA PRO A 152 -4.12 15.12 -29.54
C PRO A 152 -5.13 16.06 -28.89
N GLY A 153 -5.07 17.35 -29.23
CA GLY A 153 -6.04 18.32 -28.72
C GLY A 153 -5.76 18.75 -27.29
N ALA A 154 -4.52 19.07 -26.95
CA ALA A 154 -4.21 19.72 -25.67
C ALA A 154 -4.63 21.21 -25.66
N ARG A 155 -4.82 21.81 -24.48
CA ARG A 155 -5.28 23.21 -24.33
C ARG A 155 -4.16 24.26 -24.16
N GLY A 156 -2.90 23.89 -24.36
CA GLY A 156 -1.76 24.72 -23.97
C GLY A 156 -1.46 24.57 -22.48
N CYS A 157 -0.33 23.99 -22.12
CA CYS A 157 0.04 23.83 -20.70
C CYS A 157 1.56 23.65 -20.51
N ARG A 158 2.00 23.86 -19.26
CA ARG A 158 3.29 23.39 -18.77
C ARG A 158 3.17 22.94 -17.32
N VAL A 159 3.43 21.66 -17.06
CA VAL A 159 3.36 21.06 -15.73
C VAL A 159 4.65 20.29 -15.46
N ALA A 160 5.32 20.57 -14.35
CA ALA A 160 6.44 19.74 -13.89
C ALA A 160 5.91 18.42 -13.31
N LEU A 161 6.51 17.31 -13.68
CA LEU A 161 6.18 15.98 -13.23
C LEU A 161 7.39 15.39 -12.50
N GLY A 162 7.22 14.91 -11.27
CA GLY A 162 8.27 14.23 -10.51
C GLY A 162 7.84 12.83 -10.12
N MET A 163 8.76 11.87 -10.25
CA MET A 163 8.57 10.53 -9.69
C MET A 163 9.76 10.17 -8.81
N THR A 164 9.53 9.41 -7.74
CA THR A 164 10.63 8.84 -6.94
C THR A 164 10.78 7.35 -7.22
N ALA A 165 12.01 6.86 -7.14
CA ALA A 165 12.35 5.46 -7.32
C ALA A 165 13.51 5.09 -6.38
N THR A 166 13.66 3.80 -6.12
CA THR A 166 14.78 3.24 -5.35
C THR A 166 15.74 2.51 -6.29
N ALA A 167 17.00 2.91 -6.35
CA ALA A 167 18.03 2.17 -7.08
C ALA A 167 18.30 0.81 -6.41
N GLU A 168 18.29 -0.28 -7.20
CA GLU A 168 18.59 -1.62 -6.68
C GLU A 168 20.01 -1.71 -6.12
N GLN A 169 20.96 -1.04 -6.77
CA GLN A 169 22.31 -0.87 -6.26
C GLN A 169 22.49 0.55 -5.71
N PRO A 170 23.08 0.70 -4.50
CA PRO A 170 23.40 2.01 -3.96
C PRO A 170 24.29 2.82 -4.90
N LEU A 171 23.81 4.01 -5.21
CA LEU A 171 24.53 5.01 -5.96
C LEU A 171 25.50 5.72 -5.01
N VAL A 172 26.80 5.66 -5.29
CA VAL A 172 27.82 6.28 -4.43
C VAL A 172 28.00 7.75 -4.83
N THR A 173 27.95 8.65 -3.84
CA THR A 173 28.32 10.06 -3.95
C THR A 173 29.42 10.40 -2.95
N TYR A 174 30.21 11.43 -3.21
CA TYR A 174 31.20 11.91 -2.25
C TYR A 174 30.74 13.25 -1.68
N VAL A 175 30.45 13.29 -0.37
CA VAL A 175 30.08 14.50 0.35
C VAL A 175 31.22 14.87 1.29
N ALA A 176 31.82 16.05 1.09
CA ALA A 176 33.01 16.47 1.82
C ALA A 176 34.15 15.42 1.80
N GLY A 177 34.31 14.70 0.67
CA GLY A 177 35.31 13.66 0.50
C GLY A 177 34.94 12.29 1.11
N LEU A 178 33.80 12.16 1.78
CA LEU A 178 33.32 10.90 2.34
C LEU A 178 32.34 10.21 1.38
N PRO A 179 32.50 8.90 1.10
CA PRO A 179 31.55 8.16 0.28
C PRO A 179 30.23 7.98 1.03
N ALA A 180 29.18 8.66 0.57
CA ALA A 180 27.80 8.43 0.95
C ALA A 180 27.16 7.46 -0.05
N ARG A 181 26.37 6.51 0.45
CA ARG A 181 25.60 5.59 -0.38
C ARG A 181 24.14 5.98 -0.31
N ASP A 182 23.54 6.18 -1.47
CA ASP A 182 22.16 6.60 -1.58
C ASP A 182 21.43 5.70 -2.58
N GLN A 183 20.21 5.32 -2.26
CA GLN A 183 19.35 4.53 -3.13
C GLN A 183 18.11 5.32 -3.56
N THR A 184 17.87 6.50 -3.00
CA THR A 184 16.71 7.32 -3.37
C THR A 184 17.02 8.14 -4.62
N VAL A 185 16.08 8.09 -5.56
CA VAL A 185 16.20 8.72 -6.87
C VAL A 185 14.97 9.54 -7.17
N ALA A 186 15.18 10.75 -7.66
CA ALA A 186 14.15 11.62 -8.22
C ALA A 186 14.26 11.65 -9.75
N LEU A 187 13.12 11.51 -10.43
CA LEU A 187 12.98 11.55 -11.89
C LEU A 187 12.21 12.82 -12.29
N PRO A 188 12.89 13.97 -12.51
CA PRO A 188 12.24 15.21 -12.89
C PRO A 188 11.94 15.25 -14.39
N LEU A 189 10.68 15.48 -14.71
CA LEU A 189 10.11 15.56 -16.04
C LEU A 189 9.27 16.84 -16.18
N GLN A 190 8.97 17.22 -17.40
CA GLN A 190 8.06 18.31 -17.70
C GLN A 190 7.12 17.90 -18.81
N ILE A 191 5.82 18.04 -18.57
CA ILE A 191 4.78 17.94 -19.59
C ILE A 191 4.62 19.32 -20.21
N VAL A 192 4.80 19.41 -21.52
CA VAL A 192 4.54 20.61 -22.33
C VAL A 192 3.56 20.22 -23.41
N ALA A 193 2.46 20.95 -23.55
CA ALA A 193 1.52 20.69 -24.62
C ALA A 193 1.15 22.00 -25.29
N GLU A 194 1.30 22.06 -26.61
CA GLU A 194 0.82 23.19 -27.41
C GLU A 194 -0.69 23.05 -27.66
N PRO A 195 -1.43 24.17 -27.82
CA PRO A 195 -2.85 24.12 -28.17
C PRO A 195 -3.10 23.27 -29.43
N GLY A 196 -4.00 22.29 -29.35
CA GLY A 196 -4.33 21.36 -30.43
C GLY A 196 -3.36 20.19 -30.60
N GLY A 197 -2.15 20.26 -30.03
CA GLY A 197 -1.12 19.23 -30.14
C GLY A 197 -1.30 18.07 -29.15
N ALA A 198 -0.43 17.06 -29.27
CA ALA A 198 -0.25 16.04 -28.24
C ALA A 198 0.72 16.53 -27.16
N PRO A 199 0.61 16.06 -25.90
CA PRO A 199 1.57 16.41 -24.87
C PRO A 199 2.96 15.83 -25.17
N GLU A 200 3.99 16.67 -25.05
CA GLU A 200 5.39 16.27 -25.08
C GLU A 200 5.92 16.13 -23.67
N VAL A 201 6.66 15.05 -23.41
CA VAL A 201 7.39 14.89 -22.14
C VAL A 201 8.85 15.24 -22.38
N ARG A 202 9.39 16.11 -21.52
CA ARG A 202 10.78 16.56 -21.57
C ARG A 202 11.49 16.24 -20.27
N SER A 203 12.77 15.90 -20.35
CA SER A 203 13.61 15.75 -19.16
C SER A 203 13.84 17.13 -18.53
N GLN A 204 13.42 17.33 -17.29
CA GLN A 204 13.54 18.62 -16.62
C GLN A 204 14.90 18.71 -15.92
N ARG A 205 15.65 19.78 -16.20
CA ARG A 205 16.90 20.07 -15.48
C ARG A 205 16.55 20.51 -14.06
N LEU A 206 17.08 19.80 -13.07
CA LEU A 206 16.96 20.13 -11.66
C LEU A 206 18.35 19.95 -11.04
N PRO A 207 18.97 21.00 -10.49
CA PRO A 207 20.29 20.87 -9.87
C PRO A 207 20.23 19.85 -8.72
N HIS A 208 21.19 18.92 -8.65
CA HIS A 208 21.24 17.91 -7.58
C HIS A 208 21.20 18.50 -6.16
N GLN A 209 21.67 19.74 -5.98
CA GLN A 209 21.65 20.44 -4.69
C GLN A 209 20.26 20.91 -4.24
N ARG A 210 19.23 20.84 -5.11
CA ARG A 210 17.87 21.32 -4.80
C ARG A 210 16.92 20.24 -4.31
N VAL A 211 17.27 18.96 -4.43
CA VAL A 211 16.48 17.86 -3.85
C VAL A 211 17.30 17.32 -2.68
N ALA A 212 16.94 17.69 -1.46
CA ALA A 212 17.66 17.20 -0.29
C ALA A 212 17.36 15.72 -0.11
N GLY A 213 18.40 14.89 -0.08
CA GLY A 213 18.27 13.45 0.19
C GLY A 213 18.06 12.57 -1.04
N ASP A 214 17.82 13.13 -2.25
CA ASP A 214 17.62 12.33 -3.46
C ASP A 214 18.64 12.61 -4.56
N ARG A 215 19.02 11.56 -5.28
CA ARG A 215 19.74 11.70 -6.54
C ARG A 215 18.78 12.00 -7.68
N VAL A 216 18.89 13.21 -8.24
CA VAL A 216 18.26 13.52 -9.53
C VAL A 216 18.82 12.61 -10.61
N LEU A 217 17.99 11.83 -11.29
CA LEU A 217 18.38 11.09 -12.47
C LEU A 217 17.56 11.52 -13.68
N HIS A 218 18.27 11.89 -14.75
CA HIS A 218 17.65 12.32 -15.98
C HIS A 218 17.42 11.14 -16.92
N LEU A 219 16.18 11.02 -17.41
CA LEU A 219 15.83 10.06 -18.45
C LEU A 219 16.47 10.47 -19.78
N SER A 220 17.02 9.48 -20.48
CA SER A 220 17.52 9.64 -21.84
C SER A 220 16.37 9.71 -22.85
N GLY A 221 16.61 10.37 -23.99
CA GLY A 221 15.59 10.54 -25.01
C GLY A 221 16.13 11.03 -26.34
N ARG A 222 15.30 11.76 -27.08
CA ARG A 222 15.61 12.36 -28.39
C ARG A 222 15.74 13.88 -28.27
N ALA A 223 16.29 14.53 -29.29
CA ALA A 223 16.37 15.99 -29.31
C ALA A 223 14.96 16.54 -29.49
N ALA A 224 14.53 17.44 -28.60
CA ALA A 224 13.40 18.30 -28.88
C ALA A 224 13.79 19.36 -29.93
N ALA A 225 12.78 19.94 -30.61
CA ALA A 225 12.91 21.05 -31.57
C ALA A 225 13.73 22.24 -30.98
N PRO A 226 14.25 23.18 -31.81
CA PRO A 226 15.55 23.82 -31.59
C PRO A 226 15.60 24.60 -30.26
N GLY A 227 16.28 24.03 -29.27
CA GLY A 227 16.39 24.59 -27.92
C GLY A 227 17.24 23.76 -26.95
N GLY A 228 17.67 22.55 -27.33
CA GLY A 228 18.57 21.74 -26.52
C GLY A 228 17.91 21.05 -25.33
N GLU A 229 16.62 20.72 -25.43
CA GLU A 229 15.91 19.89 -24.46
C GLU A 229 15.82 18.43 -24.94
N VAL A 230 15.71 17.49 -24.00
CA VAL A 230 15.58 16.06 -24.30
C VAL A 230 14.12 15.66 -24.18
N GLN A 231 13.51 15.27 -25.30
CA GLN A 231 12.17 14.70 -25.34
C GLN A 231 12.22 13.21 -24.95
N VAL A 232 11.43 12.85 -23.96
CA VAL A 232 11.31 11.48 -23.42
C VAL A 232 10.11 10.81 -24.07
N GLU A 233 10.31 9.64 -24.65
CA GLU A 233 9.21 8.90 -25.29
C GLU A 233 8.19 8.37 -24.26
N PRO A 234 6.90 8.26 -24.62
CA PRO A 234 5.86 7.77 -23.70
C PRO A 234 6.18 6.44 -23.03
N GLU A 235 6.78 5.49 -23.76
CA GLU A 235 7.19 4.19 -23.19
C GLU A 235 8.24 4.31 -22.09
N VAL A 236 9.15 5.29 -22.20
CA VAL A 236 10.17 5.52 -21.17
C VAL A 236 9.52 6.13 -19.91
N VAL A 237 8.49 6.97 -20.09
CA VAL A 237 7.69 7.51 -18.97
C VAL A 237 6.89 6.41 -18.28
N ILE A 238 6.26 5.51 -19.05
CA ILE A 238 5.55 4.34 -18.50
C ILE A 238 6.53 3.43 -17.76
N THR A 239 7.73 3.21 -18.32
CA THR A 239 8.78 2.42 -17.65
C THR A 239 9.24 3.09 -16.34
N ALA A 240 9.39 4.42 -16.32
CA ALA A 240 9.70 5.19 -15.10
C ALA A 240 8.61 5.05 -14.03
N MET A 241 7.33 5.11 -14.44
CA MET A 241 6.20 4.84 -13.55
C MET A 241 6.24 3.41 -12.98
N LYS A 242 6.55 2.40 -13.81
CA LYS A 242 6.70 1.01 -13.36
C LYS A 242 7.88 0.82 -12.39
N ALA A 243 8.98 1.52 -12.62
CA ALA A 243 10.14 1.54 -11.71
C ALA A 243 9.77 2.16 -10.36
N SER A 244 9.06 3.29 -10.38
CA SER A 244 8.50 3.92 -9.19
C SER A 244 7.51 3.00 -8.46
N GLY A 245 6.71 2.19 -9.16
CA GLY A 245 5.75 1.23 -8.59
C GLY A 245 6.29 -0.16 -8.24
N ALA A 246 7.58 -0.42 -8.39
CA ALA A 246 8.16 -1.77 -8.28
C ALA A 246 8.35 -2.23 -6.81
N PHE A 247 7.25 -2.40 -6.06
CA PHE A 247 7.24 -2.81 -4.64
C PHE A 247 8.05 -4.09 -4.39
N PRO A 248 9.05 -4.09 -3.48
CA PRO A 248 9.83 -5.28 -3.17
C PRO A 248 8.94 -6.48 -2.89
N PHE A 249 9.34 -7.67 -3.36
CA PHE A 249 8.57 -8.91 -3.30
C PHE A 249 7.33 -8.95 -4.21
N ALA A 250 6.54 -7.88 -4.34
CA ALA A 250 5.34 -7.90 -5.19
C ALA A 250 5.68 -7.79 -6.67
N PHE A 251 6.46 -6.78 -7.08
CA PHE A 251 6.85 -6.58 -8.48
C PHE A 251 8.38 -6.57 -8.62
N GLY A 252 8.91 -7.13 -9.70
CA GLY A 252 10.36 -7.20 -9.92
C GLY A 252 11.00 -5.84 -10.20
N ALA A 253 12.34 -5.76 -10.19
CA ALA A 253 13.01 -4.51 -10.56
C ALA A 253 12.77 -4.15 -12.03
N VAL A 254 12.81 -2.86 -12.36
CA VAL A 254 12.63 -2.33 -13.72
C VAL A 254 13.92 -1.65 -14.15
N ALA A 255 14.39 -1.97 -15.36
CA ALA A 255 15.55 -1.30 -15.95
C ALA A 255 15.14 0.05 -16.56
N LEU A 256 15.80 1.14 -16.15
CA LEU A 256 15.59 2.47 -16.75
C LEU A 256 16.82 2.93 -17.54
N PRO A 257 16.64 3.56 -18.72
CA PRO A 257 17.72 4.13 -19.51
C PRO A 257 18.08 5.55 -19.02
N MET A 258 19.06 5.64 -18.14
CA MET A 258 19.44 6.86 -17.41
C MET A 258 20.69 7.52 -17.98
N CYS A 259 20.76 8.85 -17.86
CA CYS A 259 21.96 9.61 -18.14
C CYS A 259 22.78 9.77 -16.85
N VAL A 260 23.95 9.14 -16.80
CA VAL A 260 24.92 9.27 -15.70
C VAL A 260 26.32 9.54 -16.25
N GLU A 261 27.12 10.32 -15.52
CA GLU A 261 28.42 10.84 -16.00
C GLU A 261 29.48 9.74 -16.22
N ALA A 262 29.36 8.58 -15.58
CA ALA A 262 30.29 7.45 -15.73
C ALA A 262 29.55 6.11 -15.85
N CYS A 263 29.37 5.63 -17.08
CA CYS A 263 28.80 4.31 -17.36
C CYS A 263 29.89 3.25 -17.59
N PRO A 264 29.88 2.10 -16.87
CA PRO A 264 30.62 0.93 -17.29
C PRO A 264 30.23 0.53 -18.71
N ALA A 265 31.20 0.18 -19.57
CA ALA A 265 30.94 -0.12 -20.98
C ALA A 265 29.92 -1.25 -21.20
N ALA A 266 29.80 -2.19 -20.25
CA ALA A 266 28.90 -3.33 -20.31
C ALA A 266 27.42 -3.00 -20.01
N SER A 267 27.12 -1.83 -19.40
CA SER A 267 25.78 -1.42 -18.99
C SER A 267 25.17 -0.33 -19.89
N ALA A 268 25.84 -0.03 -21.01
CA ALA A 268 25.48 1.04 -21.92
C ALA A 268 24.50 0.58 -23.01
N ALA A 269 23.36 1.24 -23.11
CA ALA A 269 22.43 1.14 -24.24
C ALA A 269 22.93 1.98 -25.45
N PRO A 270 22.32 1.87 -26.65
CA PRO A 270 22.67 2.69 -27.81
C PRO A 270 22.70 4.18 -27.51
N LEU A 271 23.44 4.96 -28.31
CA LEU A 271 23.55 6.42 -28.18
C LEU A 271 22.15 7.06 -28.15
N ARG A 272 21.82 7.67 -27.01
CA ARG A 272 20.65 8.53 -26.83
C ARG A 272 21.12 9.91 -26.40
N LEU A 273 20.24 10.89 -26.41
CA LEU A 273 20.60 12.23 -25.96
C LEU A 273 20.41 12.33 -24.45
N CYS A 274 21.44 12.88 -23.81
CA CYS A 274 21.45 13.16 -22.40
C CYS A 274 21.43 14.67 -22.16
N PRO A 275 20.64 15.15 -21.18
CA PRO A 275 20.70 16.57 -20.83
C PRO A 275 22.07 16.87 -20.23
N ALA A 276 22.77 17.85 -20.81
CA ALA A 276 23.98 18.42 -20.21
C ALA A 276 23.57 19.47 -19.17
N PRO A 277 24.29 19.65 -18.04
CA PRO A 277 23.99 20.70 -17.06
C PRO A 277 23.94 22.09 -17.69
N ASP A 278 24.97 22.43 -18.48
CA ASP A 278 25.12 23.71 -19.17
C ASP A 278 25.39 23.45 -20.66
N GLY A 279 24.41 23.69 -21.53
CA GLY A 279 24.57 23.54 -22.98
C GLY A 279 23.63 22.51 -23.66
N PRO A 280 23.85 22.23 -24.96
CA PRO A 280 23.00 21.35 -25.74
C PRO A 280 23.10 19.88 -25.26
N PRO A 281 22.06 19.05 -25.48
CA PRO A 281 22.09 17.64 -25.15
C PRO A 281 23.26 16.97 -25.84
N VAL A 282 24.00 16.17 -25.08
CA VAL A 282 25.16 15.46 -25.60
C VAL A 282 24.75 14.05 -26.01
N PRO A 283 25.22 13.53 -27.16
CA PRO A 283 25.14 12.12 -27.45
C PRO A 283 25.88 11.35 -26.35
N GLY A 284 25.14 10.55 -25.60
CA GLY A 284 25.65 9.83 -24.43
C GLY A 284 25.22 8.37 -24.45
N ARG A 285 25.98 7.52 -23.76
CA ARG A 285 25.53 6.17 -23.43
C ARG A 285 24.54 6.29 -22.28
N ALA A 286 23.30 5.89 -22.52
CA ALA A 286 22.35 5.73 -21.42
C ALA A 286 22.72 4.46 -20.64
N CYS A 287 22.92 4.57 -19.34
CA CYS A 287 23.10 3.43 -18.46
C CYS A 287 21.75 2.74 -18.23
N ALA A 288 21.71 1.42 -18.32
CA ALA A 288 20.62 0.65 -17.76
C ALA A 288 20.90 0.39 -16.28
N GLY A 289 20.12 1.02 -15.40
CA GLY A 289 20.10 0.72 -13.97
C GLY A 289 18.80 0.00 -13.62
N ALA A 290 18.86 -0.96 -12.70
CA ALA A 290 17.67 -1.59 -12.16
C ALA A 290 17.14 -0.80 -10.96
N TYR A 291 15.85 -0.52 -10.97
CA TYR A 291 15.16 0.29 -9.96
C TYR A 291 13.96 -0.48 -9.41
N ARG A 292 13.72 -0.27 -8.13
CA ARG A 292 12.61 -0.79 -7.33
C ARG A 292 11.83 0.41 -6.78
N ASP A 293 10.65 0.15 -6.25
CA ASP A 293 9.67 1.08 -5.70
C ASP A 293 10.24 2.40 -5.15
N GLY A 294 9.64 3.53 -5.51
CA GLY A 294 9.87 4.80 -4.81
C GLY A 294 9.51 4.70 -3.34
N GLY A 295 8.56 3.82 -2.99
CA GLY A 295 8.01 3.70 -1.64
C GLY A 295 8.92 3.11 -0.55
N VAL A 296 10.10 2.59 -0.88
CA VAL A 296 11.02 2.01 0.14
C VAL A 296 11.76 3.10 0.92
N PHE A 297 12.24 4.14 0.23
CA PHE A 297 13.05 5.21 0.86
C PHE A 297 12.45 6.61 0.72
N ASP A 298 11.73 6.92 -0.37
CA ASP A 298 10.94 8.14 -0.47
C ASP A 298 9.55 7.88 -1.07
N ASN A 299 8.64 7.52 -0.18
CA ASN A 299 7.23 7.34 -0.50
C ASN A 299 6.41 8.64 -0.40
N THR A 300 7.03 9.80 -0.22
CA THR A 300 6.38 11.08 -0.01
C THR A 300 7.17 12.18 -0.71
N PRO A 301 7.00 12.34 -2.03
CA PRO A 301 7.82 13.20 -2.87
C PRO A 301 7.48 14.71 -2.71
N LEU A 302 7.14 15.14 -1.50
CA LEU A 302 6.81 16.52 -1.15
C LEU A 302 8.04 17.43 -1.33
N GLN A 303 9.24 16.96 -0.96
CA GLN A 303 10.47 17.73 -1.20
C GLN A 303 10.73 17.92 -2.68
N LEU A 304 10.53 16.87 -3.48
CA LEU A 304 10.63 16.95 -4.93
C LEU A 304 9.61 17.96 -5.50
N ALA A 305 8.39 18.00 -4.96
CA ALA A 305 7.38 18.98 -5.37
C ALA A 305 7.83 20.42 -5.09
N VAL A 306 8.44 20.66 -3.92
CA VAL A 306 9.01 21.96 -3.55
C VAL A 306 10.13 22.34 -4.53
N ALA A 307 11.10 21.46 -4.72
CA ALA A 307 12.24 21.67 -5.61
C ALA A 307 11.81 21.98 -7.05
N LEU A 308 10.84 21.23 -7.58
CA LEU A 308 10.29 21.43 -8.92
C LEU A 308 9.52 22.74 -9.03
N SER A 309 8.73 23.12 -8.02
CA SER A 309 7.99 24.38 -8.05
C SER A 309 8.94 25.56 -8.05
N GLU A 310 9.96 25.54 -7.19
CA GLU A 310 10.94 26.62 -7.04
C GLU A 310 11.94 26.72 -8.19
N ALA A 311 12.12 25.64 -8.95
CA ALA A 311 12.90 25.66 -10.18
C ALA A 311 12.17 26.33 -11.36
N GLN A 312 10.85 26.54 -11.28
CA GLN A 312 10.11 27.16 -12.37
C GLN A 312 10.28 28.69 -12.43
N PRO A 313 10.23 29.28 -13.62
CA PRO A 313 10.18 30.73 -13.78
C PRO A 313 9.02 31.35 -12.97
N GLY A 314 9.28 32.51 -12.35
CA GLY A 314 8.29 33.25 -11.56
C GLY A 314 7.94 32.62 -10.20
N ALA A 315 8.61 31.54 -9.78
CA ALA A 315 8.31 30.90 -8.48
C ALA A 315 8.52 31.83 -7.28
N ALA A 316 9.47 32.75 -7.35
CA ALA A 316 9.71 33.73 -6.29
C ALA A 316 8.58 34.79 -6.12
N GLN A 317 7.71 34.93 -7.12
CA GLN A 317 6.71 36.01 -7.19
C GLN A 317 5.28 35.52 -6.92
N GLU A 318 5.03 34.21 -7.05
CA GLU A 318 3.71 33.60 -6.92
C GLU A 318 3.70 32.54 -5.80
N PRO A 319 2.90 32.71 -4.73
CA PRO A 319 2.80 31.71 -3.68
C PRO A 319 2.25 30.39 -4.25
N THR A 320 2.87 29.28 -3.84
CA THR A 320 2.44 27.93 -4.22
C THR A 320 1.72 27.27 -3.05
N ALA A 321 0.51 26.77 -3.31
CA ALA A 321 -0.19 25.86 -2.42
C ALA A 321 0.16 24.42 -2.80
N TYR A 322 0.57 23.63 -1.82
CA TYR A 322 0.91 22.22 -1.96
C TYR A 322 -0.30 21.39 -1.53
N LEU A 323 -0.85 20.62 -2.45
CA LEU A 323 -1.92 19.66 -2.20
C LEU A 323 -1.25 18.30 -1.95
N TYR A 324 -1.32 17.79 -0.73
CA TYR A 324 -0.75 16.50 -0.38
C TYR A 324 -1.85 15.45 -0.21
N VAL A 325 -1.80 14.44 -1.09
CA VAL A 325 -2.71 13.30 -1.07
C VAL A 325 -2.02 12.13 -0.38
N ASP A 326 -2.56 11.73 0.76
CA ASP A 326 -2.08 10.62 1.57
C ASP A 326 -3.26 9.86 2.20
N PRO A 327 -3.46 8.58 1.85
CA PRO A 327 -4.58 7.77 2.34
C PRO A 327 -4.51 7.43 3.83
N ASP A 328 -3.34 7.56 4.47
CA ASP A 328 -3.19 7.25 5.89
C ASP A 328 -3.48 8.46 6.80
N LEU A 329 -3.55 9.67 6.24
CA LEU A 329 -3.95 10.85 6.99
C LEU A 329 -5.45 10.81 7.27
N ARG A 330 -5.83 10.45 8.50
CA ARG A 330 -7.24 10.50 8.94
C ARG A 330 -7.59 11.84 9.57
N ARG A 331 -8.86 12.25 9.40
CA ARG A 331 -9.41 13.42 10.11
C ARG A 331 -9.44 13.22 11.61
N THR A 332 -9.67 11.98 12.04
CA THR A 332 -10.03 11.62 13.41
C THR A 332 -9.02 10.68 14.09
N GLN A 333 -7.73 10.89 13.82
CA GLN A 333 -6.67 10.22 14.57
C GLN A 333 -5.62 11.24 15.00
N THR A 334 -5.76 11.78 16.20
CA THR A 334 -4.61 12.34 16.90
C THR A 334 -3.69 11.23 17.41
N ARG A 335 -2.47 11.18 16.84
CA ARG A 335 -1.20 10.67 17.39
C ARG A 335 -1.04 9.24 17.94
N GLU A 336 -2.07 8.40 18.11
CA GLU A 336 -1.90 7.13 18.85
C GLU A 336 -2.37 5.83 18.17
N ALA A 337 -2.64 5.82 16.87
CA ALA A 337 -2.77 4.55 16.15
C ALA A 337 -1.39 3.96 15.81
N ARG A 338 -0.56 3.71 16.84
CA ARG A 338 0.35 2.56 16.77
C ARG A 338 -0.55 1.40 16.37
N ARG A 339 -0.39 0.88 15.16
CA ARG A 339 -0.65 -0.54 14.95
C ARG A 339 0.25 -1.24 15.97
N GLU A 340 -0.27 -1.53 17.16
CA GLU A 340 0.18 -2.71 17.88
C GLU A 340 -0.09 -3.83 16.89
N LEU A 341 0.95 -4.17 16.14
CA LEU A 341 0.99 -5.41 15.41
C LEU A 341 0.64 -6.47 16.43
N ALA A 342 -0.54 -7.05 16.30
CA ALA A 342 -0.93 -8.22 17.07
C ALA A 342 0.29 -9.16 17.08
N PRO A 343 0.68 -9.73 18.23
CA PRO A 343 1.94 -10.45 18.37
C PRO A 343 2.01 -11.56 17.31
N ALA A 344 2.67 -11.25 16.20
CA ALA A 344 2.91 -12.18 15.13
C ALA A 344 4.11 -13.03 15.55
N ALA A 345 3.99 -14.35 15.41
CA ALA A 345 5.09 -15.28 15.66
C ALA A 345 5.74 -15.69 14.34
N GLY A 346 7.07 -15.89 14.36
CA GLY A 346 7.82 -16.41 13.20
C GLY A 346 7.93 -15.43 12.02
N ALA A 347 7.98 -15.95 10.79
CA ALA A 347 8.23 -15.18 9.57
C ALA A 347 7.19 -14.08 9.29
N ALA A 348 5.94 -14.23 9.77
CA ALA A 348 4.93 -13.19 9.68
C ALA A 348 5.32 -11.92 10.45
N ARG A 349 6.05 -12.07 11.57
CA ARG A 349 6.61 -10.93 12.33
C ARG A 349 7.71 -10.22 11.54
N GLU A 350 8.59 -10.97 10.89
CA GLU A 350 9.68 -10.42 10.10
C GLU A 350 9.16 -9.69 8.85
N LEU A 351 8.18 -10.26 8.15
CA LEU A 351 7.47 -9.58 7.06
C LEU A 351 6.79 -8.30 7.53
N ALA A 352 6.17 -8.34 8.70
CA ALA A 352 5.50 -7.18 9.25
C ALA A 352 6.47 -6.11 9.78
N PHE A 353 7.64 -6.51 10.29
CA PHE A 353 8.75 -5.60 10.60
C PHE A 353 9.29 -4.93 9.33
N LEU A 354 9.52 -5.68 8.25
CA LEU A 354 9.97 -5.13 6.96
C LEU A 354 8.93 -4.17 6.37
N ALA A 355 7.65 -4.53 6.42
CA ALA A 355 6.56 -3.63 6.03
C ALA A 355 6.53 -2.35 6.89
N GLY A 356 6.73 -2.50 8.21
CA GLY A 356 6.84 -1.37 9.14
C GLY A 356 8.07 -0.49 8.89
N ALA A 357 9.19 -1.06 8.45
CA ALA A 357 10.39 -0.31 8.09
C ALA A 357 10.16 0.61 6.88
N ALA A 358 9.40 0.15 5.87
CA ALA A 358 9.01 0.99 4.73
C ALA A 358 8.09 2.15 5.18
N THR A 359 7.14 1.89 6.10
CA THR A 359 6.32 2.95 6.70
C THR A 359 7.17 3.97 7.47
N PHE A 360 8.16 3.51 8.25
CA PHE A 360 9.06 4.40 8.99
C PHE A 360 9.93 5.26 8.06
N ALA A 361 10.45 4.69 6.98
CA ALA A 361 11.22 5.43 5.98
C ALA A 361 10.39 6.57 5.37
N ARG A 362 9.11 6.31 5.07
CA ARG A 362 8.16 7.34 4.61
C ARG A 362 8.00 8.48 5.61
N GLU A 363 7.75 8.17 6.88
CA GLU A 363 7.56 9.19 7.93
C GLU A 363 8.79 10.07 8.11
N ARG A 364 9.99 9.48 7.95
CA ARG A 364 11.25 10.22 7.98
C ARG A 364 11.36 11.21 6.82
N SER A 365 11.09 10.79 5.58
CA SER A 365 11.17 11.67 4.41
C SER A 365 10.17 12.82 4.49
N LEU A 366 8.96 12.55 4.99
CA LEU A 366 7.97 13.59 5.31
C LEU A 366 8.44 14.53 6.43
N TYR A 367 9.02 14.00 7.51
CA TYR A 367 9.57 14.80 8.60
C TYR A 367 10.65 15.75 8.09
N GLU A 368 11.59 15.25 7.29
CA GLU A 368 12.66 16.04 6.66
C GLU A 368 12.05 17.08 5.70
N ALA A 369 11.00 16.73 4.95
CA ALA A 369 10.29 17.65 4.08
C ALA A 369 9.63 18.79 4.84
N LEU A 370 9.03 18.50 6.00
CA LEU A 370 8.36 19.50 6.83
C LEU A 370 9.36 20.38 7.60
N HIS A 371 10.48 19.82 8.07
CA HIS A 371 11.48 20.59 8.83
C HIS A 371 12.41 21.39 7.92
N GLY A 372 12.82 20.84 6.78
CA GLY A 372 13.73 21.50 5.84
C GLY A 372 13.12 22.65 5.04
N SER A 373 11.79 22.72 4.99
CA SER A 373 11.06 23.53 4.01
C SER A 373 10.40 24.80 4.54
N ARG A 374 10.75 25.30 5.74
CA ARG A 374 10.28 26.59 6.30
C ARG A 374 8.80 26.90 5.98
N TRP A 375 7.90 25.99 6.36
CA TRP A 375 6.49 26.11 6.04
C TRP A 375 5.89 27.34 6.74
N GLY A 376 5.42 28.28 5.93
CA GLY A 376 4.67 29.44 6.38
C GLY A 376 5.46 30.53 7.13
N GLU A 377 6.80 30.59 7.12
CA GLU A 377 7.47 31.79 7.61
C GLU A 377 7.15 33.00 6.71
N ALA A 378 6.33 33.94 7.18
CA ALA A 378 6.22 35.25 6.58
C ALA A 378 7.47 36.07 6.94
N ALA A 379 8.06 36.75 5.96
CA ALA A 379 9.25 37.57 6.11
C ALA A 379 9.20 38.45 7.38
N GLY A 380 10.00 38.10 8.39
CA GLY A 380 10.25 38.98 9.53
C GLY A 380 11.00 40.25 9.09
N PRO A 381 10.85 41.37 9.80
CA PRO A 381 11.62 42.58 9.51
C PRO A 381 13.11 42.30 9.71
N GLN A 382 13.92 42.60 8.69
CA GLN A 382 15.37 42.55 8.85
C GLN A 382 15.83 43.63 9.83
N PRO A 383 16.87 43.37 10.64
CA PRO A 383 17.61 44.44 11.29
C PRO A 383 18.23 45.31 10.20
N GLU A 384 17.99 46.62 10.28
CA GLU A 384 18.53 47.62 9.34
C GLU A 384 20.05 47.48 9.26
N GLY A 385 20.58 47.05 8.10
CA GLY A 385 22.03 47.02 7.85
C GLY A 385 22.58 45.87 6.99
N ALA A 386 21.80 44.85 6.64
CA ALA A 386 22.30 43.77 5.77
C ALA A 386 22.16 44.14 4.28
N SER A 387 23.30 44.39 3.63
CA SER A 387 23.40 44.75 2.22
C SER A 387 22.84 43.66 1.29
N ALA A 388 22.04 44.09 0.31
CA ALA A 388 21.48 43.28 -0.76
C ALA A 388 22.56 42.63 -1.64
N ALA A 389 22.86 41.36 -1.36
CA ALA A 389 23.58 40.48 -2.29
C ALA A 389 22.91 39.08 -2.28
N ALA A 390 22.24 38.75 -3.39
CA ALA A 390 21.87 37.40 -3.82
C ALA A 390 21.03 36.49 -2.88
N GLY A 391 20.11 37.03 -2.09
CA GLY A 391 19.15 36.23 -1.30
C GLY A 391 17.71 36.69 -1.49
N GLY A 392 17.02 36.18 -2.51
CA GLY A 392 15.58 36.40 -2.66
C GLY A 392 14.82 35.77 -1.49
N GLN A 393 13.92 36.54 -0.86
CA GLN A 393 13.01 36.03 0.17
C GLN A 393 12.19 34.86 -0.39
N ALA A 394 12.18 33.73 0.33
CA ALA A 394 11.39 32.57 -0.06
C ALA A 394 9.88 32.88 0.11
N PRO A 395 9.04 32.56 -0.87
CA PRO A 395 7.60 32.80 -0.79
C PRO A 395 6.95 31.91 0.28
N ALA A 396 5.89 32.42 0.93
CA ALA A 396 5.11 31.65 1.90
C ALA A 396 4.51 30.39 1.23
N ARG A 397 4.75 29.23 1.85
CA ARG A 397 4.27 27.92 1.40
C ARG A 397 3.00 27.55 2.18
N ALA A 398 1.93 27.20 1.49
CA ALA A 398 0.71 26.67 2.10
C ALA A 398 0.61 25.17 1.84
N LEU A 399 0.28 24.38 2.85
CA LEU A 399 0.05 22.93 2.73
C LEU A 399 -1.44 22.64 2.97
N ILE A 400 -2.07 21.97 2.01
CA ILE A 400 -3.44 21.49 2.05
C ILE A 400 -3.37 19.96 1.99
N LEU A 401 -4.05 19.28 2.91
CA LEU A 401 -3.96 17.83 3.07
C LEU A 401 -5.27 17.18 2.63
N SER A 402 -5.20 16.09 1.87
CA SER A 402 -6.31 15.13 1.85
C SER A 402 -6.36 14.49 3.22
N ARG A 403 -7.50 14.60 3.90
CA ARG A 403 -7.74 13.85 5.12
C ARG A 403 -8.91 12.93 4.91
N ARG A 404 -8.71 11.67 5.22
CA ARG A 404 -9.71 10.63 5.06
C ARG A 404 -10.66 10.55 6.24
N PHE A 405 -11.94 10.39 5.95
CA PHE A 405 -12.97 10.14 6.95
C PHE A 405 -13.29 8.66 7.14
N ALA A 406 -13.55 7.94 6.04
CA ALA A 406 -13.96 6.54 6.08
C ALA A 406 -12.76 5.58 6.05
N PRO A 407 -12.87 4.36 6.62
CA PRO A 407 -11.95 3.26 6.30
C PRO A 407 -11.89 3.00 4.77
N LEU A 408 -10.86 2.30 4.32
CA LEU A 408 -10.66 1.92 2.91
C LEU A 408 -10.54 0.41 2.84
N THR A 409 -11.08 -0.18 1.78
CA THR A 409 -10.82 -1.58 1.48
C THR A 409 -9.34 -1.81 1.20
N ALA A 410 -8.67 -0.87 0.52
CA ALA A 410 -7.25 -0.92 0.25
C ALA A 410 -6.42 -1.07 1.52
N SER A 411 -6.80 -0.43 2.65
CA SER A 411 -6.05 -0.55 3.91
C SER A 411 -6.08 -1.97 4.53
N LEU A 412 -6.97 -2.85 4.05
CA LEU A 412 -7.01 -4.26 4.43
C LEU A 412 -5.92 -5.06 3.69
N PHE A 413 -5.57 -6.23 4.22
CA PHE A 413 -4.65 -7.18 3.57
C PHE A 413 -3.32 -6.53 3.13
N LEU A 414 -2.64 -5.82 4.03
CA LEU A 414 -1.33 -5.19 3.78
C LEU A 414 -1.31 -4.19 2.61
N ASN A 415 -2.37 -3.38 2.47
CA ASN A 415 -2.53 -2.40 1.39
C ASN A 415 -2.91 -2.99 0.01
N PHE A 416 -3.38 -4.24 -0.05
CA PHE A 416 -3.82 -4.92 -1.29
C PHE A 416 -5.34 -5.13 -1.39
N GLY A 417 -6.12 -4.74 -0.37
CA GLY A 417 -7.54 -5.08 -0.30
C GLY A 417 -8.39 -4.57 -1.46
N ALA A 418 -8.05 -3.42 -2.07
CA ALA A 418 -8.82 -2.91 -3.21
C ALA A 418 -8.65 -3.74 -4.49
N PHE A 419 -7.62 -4.59 -4.58
CA PHE A 419 -7.45 -5.52 -5.70
C PHE A 419 -8.28 -6.81 -5.56
N ILE A 420 -8.95 -7.03 -4.43
CA ILE A 420 -9.72 -8.26 -4.23
C ILE A 420 -10.83 -8.37 -5.27
N GLU A 421 -11.62 -7.30 -5.42
CA GLU A 421 -12.72 -7.23 -6.37
C GLU A 421 -12.92 -5.79 -6.87
N ALA A 422 -13.39 -5.62 -8.10
CA ALA A 422 -13.58 -4.30 -8.71
C ALA A 422 -14.47 -3.33 -7.88
N PRO A 423 -15.54 -3.77 -7.18
CA PRO A 423 -16.31 -2.88 -6.30
C PRO A 423 -15.52 -2.31 -5.12
N PHE A 424 -14.41 -2.93 -4.71
CA PHE A 424 -13.58 -2.47 -3.60
C PHE A 424 -12.73 -1.28 -4.04
N ALA A 425 -12.02 -1.41 -5.18
CA ALA A 425 -11.34 -0.29 -5.83
C ALA A 425 -12.31 0.86 -6.17
N GLU A 426 -13.53 0.54 -6.63
CA GLU A 426 -14.55 1.56 -6.91
C GLU A 426 -14.98 2.31 -5.65
N ALA A 427 -15.22 1.58 -4.54
CA ALA A 427 -15.57 2.19 -3.27
C ALA A 427 -14.47 3.14 -2.78
N ASP A 428 -13.22 2.69 -2.81
CA ASP A 428 -12.06 3.49 -2.40
C ASP A 428 -11.88 4.74 -3.29
N TYR A 429 -12.05 4.59 -4.61
CA TYR A 429 -12.07 5.72 -5.55
C TYR A 429 -13.13 6.75 -5.18
N LEU A 430 -14.38 6.31 -4.91
CA LEU A 430 -15.46 7.22 -4.52
C LEU A 430 -15.26 7.87 -3.14
N VAL A 431 -14.61 7.18 -2.20
CA VAL A 431 -14.16 7.76 -0.93
C VAL A 431 -13.12 8.86 -1.18
N GLY A 432 -12.18 8.65 -2.11
CA GLY A 432 -11.23 9.68 -2.54
C GLY A 432 -11.90 10.92 -3.14
N VAL A 433 -12.90 10.72 -4.01
CA VAL A 433 -13.71 11.82 -4.57
C VAL A 433 -14.42 12.61 -3.47
N TYR A 434 -14.99 11.92 -2.48
CA TYR A 434 -15.63 12.53 -1.33
C TYR A 434 -14.66 13.38 -0.50
N ASP A 435 -13.50 12.81 -0.18
CA ASP A 435 -12.52 13.47 0.70
C ASP A 435 -11.87 14.70 0.05
N ALA A 436 -11.67 14.68 -1.27
CA ALA A 436 -11.26 15.87 -2.01
C ALA A 436 -12.33 16.96 -1.96
N GLY A 437 -13.61 16.60 -2.17
CA GLY A 437 -14.74 17.52 -2.01
C GLY A 437 -14.80 18.15 -0.61
N TYR A 438 -14.57 17.34 0.43
CA TYR A 438 -14.47 17.82 1.81
C TYR A 438 -13.29 18.76 2.03
N GLY A 439 -12.09 18.41 1.54
CA GLY A 439 -10.90 19.26 1.67
C GLY A 439 -11.12 20.65 1.06
N LEU A 440 -11.77 20.71 -0.10
CA LEU A 440 -12.14 21.96 -0.77
C LEU A 440 -13.19 22.76 0.01
N ALA A 441 -14.23 22.08 0.52
CA ALA A 441 -15.26 22.71 1.34
C ALA A 441 -14.67 23.29 2.63
N SER A 442 -13.81 22.52 3.31
CA SER A 442 -13.11 22.94 4.52
C SER A 442 -12.18 24.14 4.25
N PHE A 443 -11.45 24.13 3.13
CA PHE A 443 -10.63 25.27 2.71
C PHE A 443 -11.47 26.54 2.51
N ARG A 444 -12.61 26.46 1.80
CA ARG A 444 -13.51 27.60 1.58
C ARG A 444 -14.15 28.14 2.86
N CYS A 445 -14.37 27.26 3.84
CA CYS A 445 -14.88 27.65 5.16
C CYS A 445 -13.78 28.12 6.13
N GLY A 446 -12.54 28.33 5.65
CA GLY A 446 -11.43 28.85 6.47
C GLY A 446 -10.82 27.84 7.44
N GLN A 447 -11.03 26.53 7.23
CA GLN A 447 -10.65 25.46 8.17
C GLN A 447 -9.54 24.53 7.65
N GLY A 448 -9.05 24.76 6.43
CA GLY A 448 -8.25 23.77 5.68
C GLY A 448 -6.79 24.14 5.39
N SER A 449 -6.25 25.24 5.91
CA SER A 449 -4.87 25.66 5.65
C SER A 449 -3.98 25.56 6.90
N VAL A 450 -2.76 25.04 6.74
CA VAL A 450 -1.71 25.20 7.74
C VAL A 450 -1.20 26.63 7.66
N ALA A 451 -1.48 27.44 8.68
CA ALA A 451 -0.97 28.80 8.77
C ALA A 451 0.52 28.81 9.17
N ALA A 452 1.16 29.94 8.88
CA ALA A 452 2.50 30.32 9.25
C ALA A 452 2.95 29.85 10.65
N GLY A 453 3.93 28.94 10.73
CA GLY A 453 4.56 28.54 12.00
C GLY A 453 3.77 27.56 12.87
N ALA A 454 2.67 26.99 12.39
CA ALA A 454 1.93 25.98 13.13
C ALA A 454 2.69 24.64 13.14
N THR A 455 3.32 24.31 14.28
CA THR A 455 3.98 23.01 14.54
C THR A 455 2.97 21.90 14.88
N ALA A 456 1.68 22.21 14.86
CA ALA A 456 0.58 21.29 15.12
C ALA A 456 -0.53 21.50 14.10
N PHE A 457 -1.17 20.41 13.68
CA PHE A 457 -2.38 20.40 12.84
C PHE A 457 -3.59 20.93 13.62
N ALA A 458 -3.51 22.14 14.14
CA ALA A 458 -4.56 22.70 14.96
C ALA A 458 -5.75 23.08 14.08
N ARG A 459 -6.90 22.44 14.32
CA ARG A 459 -8.20 23.05 14.04
C ARG A 459 -8.33 24.23 15.01
N ASP A 460 -7.70 25.36 14.71
CA ASP A 460 -7.84 26.59 15.50
C ASP A 460 -9.18 27.26 15.15
N GLY A 461 -10.30 26.59 15.49
CA GLY A 461 -11.63 27.14 15.29
C GLY A 461 -12.74 26.11 15.41
N ALA A 462 -13.88 26.53 15.98
CA ALA A 462 -15.13 25.78 15.88
C ALA A 462 -15.51 25.61 14.41
N VAL A 463 -15.70 24.36 13.96
CA VAL A 463 -16.12 24.07 12.59
C VAL A 463 -17.49 24.68 12.36
N ASP A 464 -17.60 25.65 11.43
CA ASP A 464 -18.87 26.09 10.89
C ASP A 464 -19.47 24.95 10.04
N LEU A 465 -20.20 24.07 10.71
CA LEU A 465 -20.88 22.91 10.10
C LEU A 465 -21.91 23.32 9.06
N ARG A 466 -22.46 24.55 9.13
CA ARG A 466 -23.41 25.06 8.15
C ARG A 466 -22.70 25.43 6.86
N CYS A 467 -21.59 26.17 6.95
CA CYS A 467 -20.72 26.45 5.81
C CYS A 467 -20.23 25.15 5.17
N LEU A 468 -19.68 24.25 5.98
CA LEU A 468 -19.07 23.01 5.51
C LEU A 468 -20.08 22.15 4.74
N GLY A 469 -21.28 21.92 5.28
CA GLY A 469 -22.31 21.15 4.60
C GLY A 469 -22.76 21.77 3.27
N ALA A 470 -22.88 23.10 3.22
CA ALA A 470 -23.28 23.83 2.02
C ALA A 470 -22.18 23.85 0.94
N GLU A 471 -20.92 24.06 1.31
CA GLU A 471 -19.80 23.98 0.35
C GLU A 471 -19.56 22.56 -0.13
N LEU A 472 -19.79 21.54 0.71
CA LEU A 472 -19.68 20.14 0.32
C LEU A 472 -20.74 19.74 -0.71
N GLU A 473 -21.97 20.27 -0.61
CA GLU A 473 -22.99 20.12 -1.65
C GLU A 473 -22.54 20.76 -2.96
N ARG A 474 -22.02 22.00 -2.89
CA ARG A 474 -21.54 22.73 -4.07
C ARG A 474 -20.37 21.99 -4.72
N ALA A 475 -19.44 21.45 -3.94
CA ALA A 475 -18.35 20.62 -4.45
C ALA A 475 -18.88 19.38 -5.17
N GLY A 476 -19.86 18.68 -4.60
CA GLY A 476 -20.47 17.50 -5.25
C GLY A 476 -21.18 17.84 -6.56
N ARG A 477 -21.87 18.99 -6.64
CA ARG A 477 -22.49 19.47 -7.89
C ARG A 477 -21.45 19.93 -8.91
N ALA A 478 -20.40 20.59 -8.46
CA ALA A 478 -19.28 21.01 -9.30
C ALA A 478 -18.58 19.80 -9.93
N LEU A 479 -18.42 18.72 -9.17
CA LEU A 479 -17.89 17.44 -9.68
C LEU A 479 -18.92 16.63 -10.51
N GLU A 480 -20.09 17.19 -10.80
CA GLU A 480 -21.18 16.57 -11.58
C GLU A 480 -21.65 15.21 -11.02
N LEU A 481 -21.45 14.99 -9.71
CA LEU A 481 -21.83 13.73 -9.05
C LEU A 481 -23.32 13.40 -9.17
N PRO A 482 -24.27 14.36 -9.13
CA PRO A 482 -25.69 14.05 -9.33
C PRO A 482 -26.01 13.34 -10.66
N GLY A 483 -25.14 13.43 -11.66
CA GLY A 483 -25.26 12.68 -12.92
C GLY A 483 -24.93 11.19 -12.81
N SER A 484 -24.25 10.76 -11.74
CA SER A 484 -23.93 9.37 -11.42
C SER A 484 -24.76 8.90 -10.21
N PRO A 485 -25.75 8.02 -10.40
CA PRO A 485 -26.56 7.51 -9.29
C PRO A 485 -25.71 6.84 -8.19
N VAL A 486 -24.67 6.10 -8.58
CA VAL A 486 -23.79 5.38 -7.64
C VAL A 486 -22.86 6.34 -6.90
N ALA A 487 -22.15 7.22 -7.61
CA ALA A 487 -21.23 8.16 -6.98
C ALA A 487 -21.97 9.12 -6.04
N TRP A 488 -23.13 9.64 -6.47
CA TRP A 488 -23.94 10.51 -5.62
C TRP A 488 -24.49 9.78 -4.40
N ALA A 489 -24.92 8.54 -4.55
CA ALA A 489 -25.37 7.70 -3.45
C ALA A 489 -24.27 7.47 -2.40
N VAL A 490 -23.03 7.21 -2.83
CA VAL A 490 -21.88 7.06 -1.93
C VAL A 490 -21.51 8.40 -1.27
N TYR A 491 -21.41 9.47 -2.05
CA TYR A 491 -21.05 10.81 -1.57
C TYR A 491 -22.01 11.32 -0.49
N ARG A 492 -23.32 11.14 -0.66
CA ARG A 492 -24.33 11.51 0.34
C ARG A 492 -24.27 10.67 1.61
N ARG A 493 -23.94 9.39 1.50
CA ARG A 493 -23.79 8.48 2.66
C ARG A 493 -22.60 8.88 3.51
N LEU A 494 -21.46 9.11 2.87
CA LEU A 494 -20.25 9.60 3.54
C LEU A 494 -20.53 10.97 4.20
N ALA A 495 -21.16 11.89 3.48
CA ALA A 495 -21.56 13.20 4.00
C ALA A 495 -22.47 13.07 5.24
N ARG A 496 -23.47 12.19 5.20
CA ARG A 496 -24.37 11.97 6.34
C ARG A 496 -23.64 11.35 7.53
N ALA A 497 -22.83 10.33 7.28
CA ALA A 497 -22.05 9.66 8.32
C ALA A 497 -21.12 10.66 9.01
N GLU A 498 -20.46 11.53 8.25
CA GLU A 498 -19.59 12.55 8.79
C GLU A 498 -20.34 13.68 9.50
N ALA A 499 -21.47 14.13 8.97
CA ALA A 499 -22.28 15.14 9.63
C ALA A 499 -22.74 14.67 11.02
N ARG A 500 -23.13 13.40 11.14
CA ARG A 500 -23.46 12.77 12.43
C ARG A 500 -22.24 12.64 13.33
N ALA A 501 -21.10 12.29 12.76
CA ALA A 501 -19.84 12.20 13.48
C ALA A 501 -19.41 13.55 14.07
N LEU A 502 -19.59 14.65 13.33
CA LEU A 502 -19.25 16.00 13.75
C LEU A 502 -20.26 16.62 14.72
N ALA A 503 -21.57 16.45 14.46
CA ALA A 503 -22.62 17.10 15.24
C ALA A 503 -22.98 16.33 16.52
N GLY A 504 -22.68 15.03 16.60
CA GLY A 504 -23.15 14.14 17.68
C GLY A 504 -24.67 13.92 17.71
N ALA A 505 -25.41 14.53 16.79
CA ALA A 505 -26.86 14.51 16.63
C ALA A 505 -27.25 14.66 15.15
N GLU A 506 -28.54 14.86 14.84
CA GLU A 506 -29.00 15.02 13.45
C GLU A 506 -28.48 16.33 12.82
N PRO A 507 -28.01 16.29 11.55
CA PRO A 507 -27.39 17.44 10.90
C PRO A 507 -28.34 18.63 10.69
N GLY A 508 -27.82 19.86 10.82
CA GLY A 508 -28.57 21.08 10.52
C GLY A 508 -28.85 21.31 9.02
N ALA A 509 -29.54 22.41 8.68
CA ALA A 509 -30.03 22.70 7.33
C ALA A 509 -28.97 22.67 6.21
N GLY A 510 -27.69 22.94 6.50
CA GLY A 510 -26.59 22.86 5.53
C GLY A 510 -26.33 21.44 4.98
N TRP A 511 -26.90 20.41 5.61
CA TRP A 511 -26.73 19.00 5.26
C TRP A 511 -28.03 18.36 4.75
N ALA A 512 -29.09 19.14 4.56
CA ALA A 512 -30.40 18.62 4.14
C ALA A 512 -30.33 17.85 2.80
N TRP A 513 -29.38 18.22 1.93
CA TRP A 513 -29.11 17.52 0.67
C TRP A 513 -28.65 16.08 0.85
N THR A 514 -28.27 15.65 2.06
CA THR A 514 -27.93 14.26 2.36
C THR A 514 -29.16 13.39 2.67
N ALA A 515 -30.36 13.96 2.89
CA ALA A 515 -31.61 13.26 3.22
C ALA A 515 -32.13 12.37 2.07
N ASP A 516 -32.56 11.13 2.30
CA ASP A 516 -32.57 10.02 1.33
C ASP A 516 -33.05 10.28 -0.12
N GLY A 517 -32.42 9.57 -1.06
CA GLY A 517 -32.99 9.27 -2.38
C GLY A 517 -33.23 7.76 -2.49
N ALA A 518 -34.51 7.39 -2.64
CA ALA A 518 -35.15 6.08 -2.87
C ALA A 518 -34.55 4.77 -2.26
N PRO A 519 -35.39 3.92 -1.62
CA PRO A 519 -35.02 2.61 -1.04
C PRO A 519 -34.84 1.51 -2.11
N GLY A 520 -33.91 1.70 -3.03
CA GLY A 520 -33.48 0.66 -3.98
C GLY A 520 -32.34 -0.21 -3.40
N PRO A 521 -32.11 -1.41 -3.97
CA PRO A 521 -30.93 -2.19 -3.64
C PRO A 521 -29.66 -1.37 -3.90
N LEU A 522 -28.73 -1.41 -2.95
CA LEU A 522 -27.48 -0.68 -3.03
C LEU A 522 -26.62 -1.24 -4.15
N ALA A 523 -26.00 -0.35 -4.93
CA ALA A 523 -24.92 -0.76 -5.83
C ALA A 523 -23.76 -1.39 -5.01
N PRO A 524 -22.99 -2.34 -5.57
CA PRO A 524 -21.93 -3.04 -4.86
C PRO A 524 -20.93 -2.11 -4.14
N ALA A 525 -20.46 -1.04 -4.79
CA ALA A 525 -19.56 -0.07 -4.16
C ALA A 525 -20.20 0.64 -2.94
N ALA A 526 -21.50 0.90 -2.98
CA ALA A 526 -22.21 1.48 -1.85
C ALA A 526 -22.38 0.48 -0.70
N GLN A 527 -22.60 -0.81 -0.98
CA GLN A 527 -22.60 -1.87 0.04
C GLN A 527 -21.24 -1.97 0.73
N VAL A 528 -20.16 -1.87 -0.04
CA VAL A 528 -18.78 -1.89 0.46
C VAL A 528 -18.51 -0.69 1.37
N VAL A 529 -18.86 0.52 0.95
CA VAL A 529 -18.71 1.73 1.81
C VAL A 529 -19.51 1.59 3.10
N GLU A 530 -20.75 1.11 3.03
CA GLU A 530 -21.57 0.88 4.22
C GLU A 530 -20.95 -0.20 5.13
N ALA A 531 -20.31 -1.23 4.58
CA ALA A 531 -19.61 -2.25 5.35
C ALA A 531 -18.35 -1.69 6.04
N LEU A 532 -17.60 -0.80 5.37
CA LEU A 532 -16.47 -0.07 5.96
C LEU A 532 -16.90 0.83 7.12
N LEU A 533 -18.09 1.43 7.04
CA LEU A 533 -18.66 2.26 8.11
C LEU A 533 -19.36 1.46 9.23
N SER A 534 -19.20 0.12 9.27
CA SER A 534 -19.90 -0.73 10.23
C SER A 534 -19.39 -0.64 11.67
N GLN A 535 -18.24 -0.02 11.92
CA GLN A 535 -17.56 0.03 13.22
C GLN A 535 -17.49 1.46 13.79
N PRO A 536 -18.64 2.09 14.14
CA PRO A 536 -18.63 3.37 14.83
C PRO A 536 -18.09 3.21 16.25
N ARG A 537 -17.21 4.11 16.67
CA ARG A 537 -16.67 4.19 18.03
C ARG A 537 -16.60 5.64 18.48
N ARG A 538 -16.52 5.87 19.79
CA ARG A 538 -16.14 7.20 20.29
C ARG A 538 -14.71 7.49 19.88
N CYS A 539 -14.47 8.71 19.43
CA CYS A 539 -13.11 9.18 19.14
C CYS A 539 -12.30 9.38 20.42
N ASP A 540 -11.01 9.64 20.26
CA ASP A 540 -10.20 10.09 21.38
C ASP A 540 -10.73 11.44 21.88
N PRO A 541 -10.75 11.73 23.19
CA PRO A 541 -11.09 13.06 23.71
C PRO A 541 -10.26 14.22 23.11
N ALA A 542 -9.08 13.94 22.55
CA ALA A 542 -8.24 14.90 21.83
C ALA A 542 -8.71 15.18 20.39
N ASP A 543 -9.54 14.31 19.81
CA ASP A 543 -10.16 14.54 18.51
C ASP A 543 -11.33 15.53 18.65
N ALA A 544 -11.59 16.31 17.60
CA ALA A 544 -12.68 17.28 17.61
C ALA A 544 -14.06 16.65 17.32
N GLU A 545 -14.08 15.43 16.80
CA GLU A 545 -15.27 14.64 16.53
C GLU A 545 -15.65 13.79 17.76
N PRO A 546 -16.93 13.71 18.17
CA PRO A 546 -17.37 12.75 19.18
C PRO A 546 -17.38 11.28 18.70
N TRP A 547 -17.52 11.05 17.39
CA TRP A 547 -17.62 9.71 16.80
C TRP A 547 -16.70 9.52 15.59
N CYS A 548 -16.14 8.31 15.51
CA CYS A 548 -15.12 7.88 14.57
C CYS A 548 -15.48 6.52 13.99
N PHE A 549 -14.88 6.15 12.87
CA PHE A 549 -14.94 4.79 12.34
C PHE A 549 -13.59 4.10 12.51
N ALA A 550 -13.61 2.94 13.18
CA ALA A 550 -12.44 2.07 13.24
C ALA A 550 -12.24 1.35 11.92
N ASP A 551 -11.00 0.99 11.59
CA ASP A 551 -10.77 0.02 10.52
C ASP A 551 -11.35 -1.33 10.94
N PRO A 552 -12.26 -1.92 10.15
CA PRO A 552 -12.72 -3.26 10.43
C PRO A 552 -11.58 -4.25 10.25
N THR A 553 -11.56 -5.32 11.06
CA THR A 553 -10.77 -6.51 10.72
C THR A 553 -11.33 -7.16 9.45
N ALA A 554 -10.56 -8.06 8.82
CA ALA A 554 -11.03 -8.80 7.65
C ALA A 554 -12.35 -9.56 7.94
N ASP A 555 -12.45 -10.21 9.10
CA ASP A 555 -13.65 -10.97 9.50
C ASP A 555 -14.85 -10.04 9.72
N GLN A 556 -14.64 -8.92 10.43
CA GLN A 556 -15.68 -7.90 10.65
C GLN A 556 -16.18 -7.31 9.32
N PHE A 557 -15.27 -7.07 8.38
CA PHE A 557 -15.60 -6.55 7.07
C PHE A 557 -16.40 -7.56 6.25
N VAL A 558 -16.00 -8.84 6.21
CA VAL A 558 -16.74 -9.92 5.53
C VAL A 558 -18.14 -10.10 6.13
N GLU A 559 -18.26 -10.10 7.46
CA GLU A 559 -19.56 -10.17 8.13
C GLU A 559 -20.45 -8.98 7.77
N ALA A 560 -19.88 -7.77 7.76
CA ALA A 560 -20.59 -6.55 7.38
C ALA A 560 -21.05 -6.56 5.91
N LEU A 561 -20.25 -7.13 5.01
CA LEU A 561 -20.62 -7.32 3.59
C LEU A 561 -21.82 -8.28 3.46
N ARG A 562 -21.75 -9.46 4.10
CA ARG A 562 -22.86 -10.44 4.11
C ARG A 562 -24.15 -9.86 4.65
N ALA A 563 -24.07 -9.11 5.74
CA ALA A 563 -25.23 -8.45 6.36
C ALA A 563 -25.92 -7.45 5.42
N ARG A 564 -25.22 -6.96 4.38
CA ARG A 564 -25.74 -6.02 3.37
C ARG A 564 -26.15 -6.71 2.06
N GLY A 565 -26.14 -8.05 2.04
CA GLY A 565 -26.45 -8.84 0.85
C GLY A 565 -25.42 -8.69 -0.26
N TYR A 566 -24.16 -8.38 0.07
CA TYR A 566 -23.07 -8.41 -0.89
C TYR A 566 -22.71 -9.88 -1.19
N ALA A 567 -22.87 -10.29 -2.45
CA ALA A 567 -22.62 -11.65 -2.91
C ALA A 567 -21.31 -11.69 -3.71
N SER A 568 -20.34 -12.47 -3.25
CA SER A 568 -19.08 -12.71 -3.94
C SER A 568 -18.36 -13.93 -3.36
N ASP A 569 -17.43 -14.54 -4.09
CA ASP A 569 -16.65 -15.68 -3.57
C ASP A 569 -15.88 -15.30 -2.29
N PHE A 570 -15.33 -14.08 -2.22
CA PHE A 570 -14.66 -13.56 -1.04
C PHE A 570 -15.61 -13.47 0.16
N ALA A 571 -16.81 -12.92 -0.05
CA ALA A 571 -17.79 -12.79 1.02
C ALA A 571 -18.41 -14.14 1.41
N ASP A 572 -18.76 -14.99 0.45
CA ASP A 572 -19.51 -16.23 0.66
C ASP A 572 -18.62 -17.36 1.17
N SER A 573 -17.35 -17.39 0.80
CA SER A 573 -16.39 -18.45 1.16
C SER A 573 -14.97 -17.90 1.36
N PRO A 574 -14.75 -17.02 2.37
CA PRO A 574 -13.49 -16.30 2.57
C PRO A 574 -12.29 -17.23 2.80
N GLU A 575 -12.49 -18.36 3.47
CA GLU A 575 -11.43 -19.34 3.73
C GLU A 575 -10.96 -20.00 2.42
N ARG A 576 -11.91 -20.51 1.62
CA ARG A 576 -11.61 -21.10 0.31
C ARG A 576 -10.94 -20.09 -0.62
N TRP A 577 -11.49 -18.87 -0.66
CA TRP A 577 -10.93 -17.79 -1.45
C TRP A 577 -9.47 -17.51 -1.07
N ALA A 578 -9.18 -17.39 0.23
CA ALA A 578 -7.84 -17.12 0.74
C ALA A 578 -6.87 -18.26 0.45
N ASP A 579 -7.30 -19.51 0.68
CA ASP A 579 -6.48 -20.71 0.45
C ASP A 579 -6.05 -20.85 -1.00
N GLU A 580 -6.96 -20.64 -1.94
CA GLU A 580 -6.65 -20.71 -3.37
C GLU A 580 -5.54 -19.72 -3.75
N ARG A 581 -5.59 -18.48 -3.23
CA ARG A 581 -4.60 -17.44 -3.56
C ARG A 581 -3.29 -17.68 -2.80
N LEU A 582 -3.33 -18.19 -1.58
CA LEU A 582 -2.15 -18.63 -0.84
C LEU A 582 -1.40 -19.74 -1.58
N VAL A 583 -2.10 -20.72 -2.14
CA VAL A 583 -1.49 -21.77 -2.97
C VAL A 583 -0.85 -21.19 -4.23
N ARG A 584 -1.53 -20.26 -4.92
CA ARG A 584 -0.96 -19.60 -6.10
C ARG A 584 0.31 -18.81 -5.76
N LEU A 585 0.28 -18.04 -4.68
CA LEU A 585 1.42 -17.29 -4.17
C LEU A 585 2.59 -18.22 -3.81
N ALA A 586 2.31 -19.34 -3.13
CA ALA A 586 3.30 -20.35 -2.81
C ALA A 586 3.94 -20.94 -4.08
N ASN A 587 3.11 -21.36 -5.03
CA ASN A 587 3.59 -21.93 -6.29
C ASN A 587 4.42 -20.94 -7.11
N ARG A 588 4.03 -19.67 -7.16
CA ARG A 588 4.84 -18.63 -7.83
C ARG A 588 6.19 -18.46 -7.15
N GLY A 589 6.21 -18.38 -5.83
CA GLY A 589 7.45 -18.31 -5.09
C GLY A 589 8.41 -19.46 -5.35
N LEU A 590 7.89 -20.69 -5.40
CA LEU A 590 8.68 -21.87 -5.74
C LEU A 590 9.26 -21.79 -7.17
N ALA A 591 8.56 -21.13 -8.10
CA ALA A 591 9.09 -20.87 -9.43
C ALA A 591 10.24 -19.86 -9.40
N LEU A 592 10.12 -18.77 -8.63
CA LEU A 592 11.18 -17.76 -8.45
C LEU A 592 12.45 -18.34 -7.82
N GLU A 593 12.33 -19.27 -6.88
CA GLU A 593 13.48 -19.93 -6.24
C GLU A 593 14.34 -20.74 -7.22
N ARG A 594 13.75 -21.21 -8.34
CA ARG A 594 14.49 -21.90 -9.40
C ARG A 594 15.32 -20.94 -10.25
N GLU A 595 15.05 -19.65 -10.20
CA GLU A 595 15.82 -18.66 -10.93
C GLU A 595 17.14 -18.34 -10.22
N PRO A 596 18.28 -18.32 -10.94
CA PRO A 596 19.56 -18.02 -10.34
C PRO A 596 19.58 -16.57 -9.80
N GLY A 597 19.92 -16.41 -8.52
CA GLY A 597 20.07 -15.10 -7.86
C GLY A 597 19.03 -14.77 -6.78
N PHE A 598 17.97 -15.55 -6.62
CA PHE A 598 16.98 -15.34 -5.56
C PHE A 598 17.44 -15.98 -4.23
N GLY A 599 17.28 -15.26 -3.11
CA GLY A 599 17.70 -15.70 -1.78
C GLY A 599 16.92 -16.92 -1.29
N ARG A 600 17.52 -18.11 -1.37
CA ARG A 600 16.84 -19.40 -1.14
C ARG A 600 16.36 -19.61 0.30
N VAL A 601 17.06 -19.03 1.28
CA VAL A 601 16.83 -19.26 2.71
C VAL A 601 15.49 -18.69 3.22
N ALA A 602 15.18 -17.43 2.90
CA ALA A 602 13.97 -16.77 3.41
C ALA A 602 12.68 -17.38 2.82
N TRP A 603 12.79 -17.97 1.62
CA TRP A 603 11.65 -18.48 0.90
C TRP A 603 11.24 -19.89 1.33
N ALA A 604 12.21 -20.77 1.62
CA ALA A 604 11.96 -22.11 2.12
C ALA A 604 11.10 -22.12 3.41
N GLY A 605 11.39 -21.21 4.35
CA GLY A 605 10.59 -21.03 5.56
C GLY A 605 9.16 -20.52 5.29
N THR A 606 9.01 -19.62 4.32
CA THR A 606 7.69 -19.10 3.89
C THR A 606 6.84 -20.20 3.24
N GLN A 607 7.45 -21.05 2.40
CA GLN A 607 6.78 -22.17 1.75
C GLN A 607 6.26 -23.21 2.75
N LEU A 608 7.06 -23.55 3.76
CA LEU A 608 6.65 -24.44 4.83
C LEU A 608 5.43 -23.88 5.59
N LEU A 609 5.42 -22.57 5.87
CA LEU A 609 4.30 -21.91 6.55
C LEU A 609 3.04 -21.81 5.68
N VAL A 610 3.17 -21.45 4.41
CA VAL A 610 2.01 -21.29 3.50
C VAL A 610 1.39 -22.63 3.15
N ARG A 611 2.19 -23.67 2.85
CA ARG A 611 1.67 -25.00 2.53
C ARG A 611 1.06 -25.69 3.73
N SER A 612 1.55 -25.38 4.94
CA SER A 612 0.89 -25.82 6.19
C SER A 612 -0.40 -25.05 6.51
N ALA A 613 -0.74 -24.01 5.74
CA ALA A 613 -1.91 -23.16 5.97
C ALA A 613 -3.12 -23.51 5.10
N TYR A 614 -3.01 -24.48 4.18
CA TYR A 614 -4.10 -24.91 3.29
C TYR A 614 -5.25 -25.56 4.08
N ARG A 615 -6.52 -25.15 3.82
CA ARG A 615 -7.74 -25.55 4.58
C ARG A 615 -8.88 -25.95 3.62
N GLY A 616 -8.61 -26.86 2.69
CA GLY A 616 -9.64 -27.41 1.82
C GLY A 616 -10.37 -28.60 2.49
N PRO A 617 -11.72 -28.64 2.55
CA PRO A 617 -12.43 -29.88 2.88
C PRO A 617 -12.08 -30.93 1.84
N GLY A 618 -11.62 -32.10 2.30
CA GLY A 618 -11.17 -33.15 1.42
C GLY A 618 -10.00 -33.96 1.96
N LEU A 619 -9.74 -35.06 1.27
CA LEU A 619 -8.62 -35.94 1.54
C LEU A 619 -7.34 -35.29 1.00
N HIS A 620 -6.38 -34.99 1.87
CA HIS A 620 -5.10 -34.42 1.46
C HIS A 620 -3.93 -35.06 2.21
N ASP A 621 -2.73 -34.90 1.63
CA ASP A 621 -1.47 -35.22 2.27
C ASP A 621 -1.03 -34.00 3.11
N PRO A 622 -0.86 -34.13 4.45
CA PRO A 622 -0.46 -33.03 5.32
C PRO A 622 1.02 -32.61 5.18
N SER A 623 1.77 -33.30 4.32
CA SER A 623 3.15 -32.99 3.97
C SER A 623 3.29 -31.65 3.24
N THR A 624 4.28 -30.86 3.63
CA THR A 624 4.69 -29.67 2.85
C THR A 624 5.64 -30.04 1.71
N LEU A 625 5.97 -31.33 1.54
CA LEU A 625 6.75 -31.80 0.42
C LEU A 625 6.00 -31.48 -0.88
N PRO A 626 6.61 -30.74 -1.84
CA PRO A 626 5.92 -30.38 -3.08
C PRO A 626 5.42 -31.59 -3.87
N ALA A 627 4.33 -31.45 -4.63
CA ALA A 627 3.81 -32.55 -5.47
C ALA A 627 4.75 -32.83 -6.65
N LEU A 628 4.71 -34.04 -7.22
CA LEU A 628 5.66 -34.48 -8.25
C LEU A 628 5.48 -33.71 -9.56
N SER A 629 4.23 -33.31 -9.81
CA SER A 629 3.83 -32.36 -10.86
C SER A 629 4.43 -30.96 -10.67
N GLU A 630 4.72 -30.54 -9.43
CA GLU A 630 5.17 -29.18 -9.14
C GLU A 630 6.68 -29.03 -9.35
N VAL A 631 7.49 -29.95 -8.81
CA VAL A 631 8.97 -29.85 -8.80
C VAL A 631 9.68 -30.88 -9.67
N GLY A 632 8.95 -31.84 -10.24
CA GLY A 632 9.56 -32.98 -10.94
C GLY A 632 10.39 -33.87 -10.02
N LEU A 633 11.17 -34.77 -10.61
CA LEU A 633 12.12 -35.65 -9.90
C LEU A 633 13.43 -34.90 -9.66
N THR A 634 13.65 -34.41 -8.45
CA THR A 634 14.93 -33.82 -8.02
C THR A 634 15.58 -34.71 -6.96
N PRO A 635 16.93 -34.77 -6.87
CA PRO A 635 17.61 -35.56 -5.83
C PRO A 635 17.17 -35.19 -4.41
N ALA A 636 16.97 -33.89 -4.13
CA ALA A 636 16.47 -33.42 -2.84
C ALA A 636 15.05 -33.93 -2.54
N ARG A 637 14.15 -33.93 -3.55
CA ARG A 637 12.81 -34.49 -3.40
C ARG A 637 12.85 -36.00 -3.18
N LEU A 638 13.69 -36.73 -3.93
CA LEU A 638 13.84 -38.18 -3.79
C LEU A 638 14.36 -38.55 -2.38
N ALA A 639 15.37 -37.82 -1.90
CA ALA A 639 15.88 -37.99 -0.55
C ALA A 639 14.81 -37.67 0.51
N ALA A 640 14.09 -36.57 0.35
CA ALA A 640 13.02 -36.18 1.28
C ALA A 640 11.83 -37.15 1.26
N ALA A 641 11.43 -37.66 0.10
CA ALA A 641 10.33 -38.63 -0.04
C ALA A 641 10.67 -40.00 0.57
N ALA A 642 11.96 -40.31 0.75
CA ALA A 642 12.39 -41.51 1.44
C ALA A 642 12.32 -41.37 2.98
N LEU A 643 12.26 -40.14 3.49
CA LEU A 643 12.10 -39.89 4.91
C LEU A 643 10.66 -40.14 5.34
N PRO A 644 10.45 -40.62 6.57
CA PRO A 644 9.11 -40.72 7.11
C PRO A 644 8.48 -39.33 7.19
N HIS A 645 7.17 -39.27 6.98
CA HIS A 645 6.39 -38.06 7.21
C HIS A 645 6.45 -37.66 8.70
N ARG A 646 6.36 -38.64 9.61
CA ARG A 646 6.35 -38.41 11.05
C ARG A 646 7.39 -39.29 11.75
N LEU A 647 8.12 -38.70 12.69
CA LEU A 647 8.98 -39.41 13.63
C LEU A 647 8.38 -39.30 15.03
N SER A 648 8.27 -40.40 15.74
CA SER A 648 7.77 -40.44 17.11
C SER A 648 8.82 -41.08 18.02
N VAL A 649 9.11 -40.43 19.14
CA VAL A 649 10.01 -40.95 20.17
C VAL A 649 9.19 -41.15 21.44
N SER A 650 9.16 -42.38 21.96
CA SER A 650 8.58 -42.60 23.28
C SER A 650 9.51 -42.07 24.37
N VAL A 651 8.91 -41.41 25.38
CA VAL A 651 9.58 -40.91 26.57
C VAL A 651 9.56 -41.97 27.69
N THR A 652 8.54 -42.83 27.69
CA THR A 652 8.33 -43.88 28.70
C THR A 652 8.94 -45.22 28.29
N THR A 653 9.11 -45.45 27.00
CA THR A 653 9.73 -46.67 26.45
C THR A 653 10.87 -46.29 25.52
N THR A 654 11.79 -47.21 25.24
CA THR A 654 12.86 -47.01 24.25
C THR A 654 12.35 -47.24 22.82
N GLN A 655 11.14 -46.77 22.50
CA GLN A 655 10.52 -46.99 21.20
C GLN A 655 10.79 -45.81 20.25
N LEU A 656 11.20 -46.14 19.03
CA LEU A 656 11.25 -45.21 17.90
C LEU A 656 10.21 -45.65 16.87
N ALA A 657 9.32 -44.74 16.47
CA ALA A 657 8.33 -45.00 15.43
C ALA A 657 8.44 -44.00 14.29
N ALA A 658 8.11 -44.47 13.10
CA ALA A 658 8.14 -43.69 11.88
C ALA A 658 6.91 -44.01 11.02
N ALA A 659 6.26 -42.98 10.49
CA ALA A 659 5.11 -43.11 9.59
C ALA A 659 5.44 -42.48 8.24
N TRP A 660 5.23 -43.22 7.15
CA TRP A 660 5.40 -42.71 5.78
C TRP A 660 4.08 -42.26 5.15
N TRP A 661 2.95 -42.54 5.80
CA TRP A 661 1.63 -42.20 5.28
C TRP A 661 0.69 -41.80 6.43
N GLU A 662 0.04 -40.65 6.28
CA GLU A 662 -0.88 -40.05 7.26
C GLU A 662 -1.98 -39.25 6.52
N PRO A 663 -2.90 -39.92 5.81
CA PRO A 663 -3.99 -39.23 5.13
C PRO A 663 -4.87 -38.50 6.14
N VAL A 664 -5.24 -37.27 5.79
CA VAL A 664 -6.16 -36.46 6.58
C VAL A 664 -7.36 -36.08 5.73
N LEU A 665 -8.55 -36.34 6.26
CA LEU A 665 -9.82 -35.89 5.70
C LEU A 665 -10.36 -34.76 6.57
N ASP A 666 -10.23 -33.53 6.11
CA ASP A 666 -10.84 -32.38 6.79
C ASP A 666 -12.36 -32.41 6.55
N LEU A 667 -13.12 -32.45 7.65
CA LEU A 667 -14.58 -32.43 7.62
C LEU A 667 -15.09 -30.99 7.61
N ASP A 668 -14.46 -30.11 8.41
CA ASP A 668 -14.66 -28.66 8.43
C ASP A 668 -13.42 -27.93 9.01
N ALA A 669 -13.51 -26.62 9.23
CA ALA A 669 -12.42 -25.79 9.77
C ALA A 669 -11.97 -26.15 11.21
N ARG A 670 -12.69 -27.00 11.92
CA ARG A 670 -12.40 -27.41 13.31
C ARG A 670 -12.23 -28.91 13.47
N PHE A 671 -12.73 -29.74 12.57
CA PHE A 671 -12.74 -31.19 12.69
C PHE A 671 -12.07 -31.89 11.49
N ALA A 672 -11.19 -32.84 11.79
CA ALA A 672 -10.55 -33.68 10.79
C ALA A 672 -10.51 -35.15 11.23
N LEU A 673 -10.54 -36.06 10.26
CA LEU A 673 -10.27 -37.48 10.46
C LEU A 673 -8.86 -37.78 9.97
N GLU A 674 -8.01 -38.26 10.87
CA GLU A 674 -6.64 -38.69 10.58
C GLU A 674 -6.60 -40.22 10.59
N LEU A 675 -5.90 -40.83 9.64
CA LEU A 675 -5.55 -42.25 9.70
C LEU A 675 -4.04 -42.38 9.65
N ARG A 676 -3.44 -43.00 10.66
CA ARG A 676 -1.98 -43.17 10.74
C ARG A 676 -1.56 -44.63 10.68
N GLY A 677 -0.52 -44.90 9.90
CA GLY A 677 0.19 -46.18 9.88
C GLY A 677 1.65 -46.03 10.33
N ASP A 678 1.97 -46.51 11.52
CA ASP A 678 3.33 -46.44 12.06
C ASP A 678 4.08 -47.77 11.92
N LEU A 679 5.35 -47.68 11.54
CA LEU A 679 6.36 -48.71 11.73
C LEU A 679 7.21 -48.31 12.93
N ALA A 680 7.11 -49.08 14.02
CA ALA A 680 7.85 -48.84 15.23
C ALA A 680 8.84 -49.98 15.51
N THR A 681 9.95 -49.66 16.16
CA THR A 681 10.86 -50.65 16.71
C THR A 681 10.95 -50.47 18.21
N ASP A 682 10.69 -51.56 18.94
CA ASP A 682 10.95 -51.66 20.36
C ASP A 682 12.22 -52.51 20.53
N PHE A 683 13.27 -51.92 21.08
CA PHE A 683 14.54 -52.65 21.30
C PHE A 683 14.38 -53.85 22.24
N VAL A 684 13.32 -53.90 23.05
CA VAL A 684 13.02 -55.01 23.97
C VAL A 684 12.08 -56.02 23.34
N HIS A 685 11.02 -55.55 22.67
CA HIS A 685 9.89 -56.41 22.24
C HIS A 685 9.84 -56.73 20.74
N GLY A 686 10.65 -56.06 19.91
CA GLY A 686 10.69 -56.28 18.47
C GLY A 686 9.94 -55.24 17.63
N PRO A 687 9.94 -55.39 16.29
CA PRO A 687 9.22 -54.49 15.41
C PRO A 687 7.71 -54.55 15.63
N MET A 688 7.05 -53.42 15.44
CA MET A 688 5.62 -53.24 15.57
C MET A 688 5.06 -52.47 14.37
N VAL A 689 3.93 -52.93 13.86
CA VAL A 689 3.10 -52.18 12.91
C VAL A 689 1.86 -51.74 13.65
N SER A 690 1.52 -50.44 13.60
CA SER A 690 0.29 -49.93 14.23
C SER A 690 -0.55 -49.09 13.29
N LEU A 691 -1.87 -49.21 13.42
CA LEU A 691 -2.88 -48.42 12.73
C LEU A 691 -3.67 -47.61 13.76
N ARG A 692 -3.81 -46.30 13.53
CA ARG A 692 -4.43 -45.36 14.47
C ARG A 692 -5.33 -44.37 13.74
N PRO A 693 -6.63 -44.66 13.58
CA PRO A 693 -7.57 -43.63 13.16
C PRO A 693 -7.85 -42.68 14.33
N GLY A 694 -7.99 -41.39 14.07
CA GLY A 694 -8.25 -40.38 15.10
C GLY A 694 -9.12 -39.25 14.59
N VAL A 695 -9.91 -38.68 15.50
CA VAL A 695 -10.60 -37.41 15.28
C VAL A 695 -9.71 -36.31 15.86
N VAL A 696 -9.37 -35.32 15.04
CA VAL A 696 -8.61 -34.13 15.45
C VAL A 696 -9.57 -32.95 15.55
N VAL A 697 -9.51 -32.22 16.67
CA VAL A 697 -10.32 -31.04 16.96
C VAL A 697 -9.42 -29.82 17.09
N ASN A 698 -9.89 -28.68 16.59
CA ASN A 698 -9.23 -27.37 16.66
C ASN A 698 -7.87 -27.32 15.95
N ARG A 699 -7.71 -28.07 14.85
CA ARG A 699 -6.47 -28.16 14.06
C ARG A 699 -5.97 -26.81 13.53
N THR A 700 -6.87 -25.83 13.41
CA THR A 700 -6.60 -24.49 12.88
C THR A 700 -5.95 -23.53 13.88
N GLY A 701 -5.98 -23.86 15.17
CA GLY A 701 -5.34 -23.08 16.23
C GLY A 701 -3.85 -23.38 16.40
N LEU A 702 -3.19 -22.63 17.28
CA LEU A 702 -1.84 -22.97 17.75
C LEU A 702 -1.84 -24.29 18.54
N LEU A 703 -3.02 -24.73 19.02
CA LEU A 703 -3.26 -25.92 19.83
C LEU A 703 -4.34 -26.80 19.19
N SER A 704 -4.06 -28.09 19.09
CA SER A 704 -4.99 -29.13 18.60
C SER A 704 -5.13 -30.24 19.63
N ALA A 705 -6.25 -30.96 19.59
CA ALA A 705 -6.46 -32.15 20.40
C ALA A 705 -6.93 -33.30 19.52
N SER A 706 -6.52 -34.53 19.82
CA SER A 706 -6.91 -35.72 19.05
C SER A 706 -7.29 -36.88 19.95
N LEU A 707 -8.29 -37.65 19.53
CA LEU A 707 -8.71 -38.89 20.20
C LEU A 707 -9.02 -39.96 19.15
N GLY A 708 -8.55 -41.18 19.37
CA GLY A 708 -8.80 -42.30 18.45
C GLY A 708 -8.48 -43.67 19.03
N PRO A 709 -9.05 -44.76 18.47
CA PRO A 709 -8.59 -46.09 18.81
C PRO A 709 -7.20 -46.36 18.20
N ALA A 710 -6.45 -47.25 18.82
CA ALA A 710 -5.13 -47.70 18.35
C ALA A 710 -5.10 -49.22 18.28
N ALA A 711 -4.56 -49.76 17.20
CA ALA A 711 -4.33 -51.19 17.03
C ALA A 711 -2.89 -51.43 16.59
N GLY A 712 -2.19 -52.36 17.23
CA GLY A 712 -0.80 -52.68 16.89
C GLY A 712 -0.54 -54.17 16.88
N ARG A 713 0.37 -54.64 16.03
CA ARG A 713 0.88 -56.00 16.05
C ARG A 713 2.39 -55.96 16.25
N THR A 714 2.86 -56.67 17.27
CA THR A 714 4.29 -56.78 17.61
C THR A 714 4.82 -58.15 17.20
N TRP A 715 6.04 -58.19 16.67
CA TRP A 715 6.76 -59.44 16.38
C TRP A 715 8.01 -59.50 17.26
N PRO A 716 8.18 -60.55 18.08
CA PRO A 716 9.34 -60.67 18.95
C PRO A 716 10.63 -60.86 18.15
N TRP A 717 11.75 -60.34 18.67
CA TRP A 717 13.09 -60.59 18.11
C TRP A 717 13.45 -62.08 18.09
N TRP A 718 12.91 -62.85 19.04
CA TRP A 718 13.21 -64.26 19.24
C TRP A 718 12.06 -65.14 18.71
N PRO A 719 12.35 -66.17 17.91
CA PRO A 719 11.32 -66.98 17.23
C PRO A 719 10.45 -67.84 18.16
N ALA A 720 10.76 -67.91 19.46
CA ALA A 720 10.03 -68.71 20.44
C ALA A 720 8.73 -68.06 20.96
N ALA A 721 8.50 -66.77 20.68
CA ALA A 721 7.30 -66.07 21.13
C ALA A 721 6.34 -65.79 19.94
N ALA A 722 5.04 -65.92 20.19
CA ALA A 722 4.03 -65.60 19.18
C ALA A 722 3.88 -64.08 19.03
N SER A 723 3.55 -63.61 17.81
CA SER A 723 3.19 -62.21 17.59
C SER A 723 1.95 -61.85 18.40
N THR A 724 1.93 -60.68 19.04
CA THR A 724 0.77 -60.23 19.83
C THR A 724 0.06 -59.05 19.17
N THR A 725 -1.26 -59.14 19.08
CA THR A 725 -2.12 -58.02 18.67
C THR A 725 -2.56 -57.25 19.90
N ARG A 726 -2.35 -55.95 19.90
CA ARG A 726 -2.71 -55.03 20.99
C ARG A 726 -3.77 -54.05 20.50
N LEU A 727 -4.75 -53.77 21.35
CA LEU A 727 -5.82 -52.80 21.09
C LEU A 727 -5.82 -51.74 22.18
N GLY A 728 -6.25 -50.54 21.84
CA GLY A 728 -6.02 -49.40 22.70
C GLY A 728 -6.69 -48.11 22.28
N VAL A 729 -6.31 -47.05 22.98
CA VAL A 729 -6.75 -45.67 22.72
C VAL A 729 -5.55 -44.74 22.67
N GLU A 730 -5.66 -43.69 21.87
CA GLU A 730 -4.70 -42.62 21.72
C GLU A 730 -5.36 -41.28 22.05
N LEU A 731 -4.68 -40.50 22.87
CA LEU A 731 -4.99 -39.11 23.19
C LEU A 731 -3.79 -38.26 22.76
N GLY A 732 -4.02 -37.16 22.06
CA GLY A 732 -2.93 -36.29 21.62
C GLY A 732 -3.25 -34.83 21.86
N VAL A 733 -2.22 -34.05 22.18
CA VAL A 733 -2.25 -32.59 22.17
C VAL A 733 -1.15 -32.11 21.26
N GLY A 734 -1.50 -31.34 20.24
CA GLY A 734 -0.58 -30.79 19.27
C GLY A 734 -0.36 -29.30 19.45
N VAL A 735 0.83 -28.86 19.06
CA VAL A 735 1.17 -27.45 18.90
C VAL A 735 1.69 -27.18 17.50
N ALA A 736 1.59 -25.92 17.07
CA ALA A 736 2.06 -25.48 15.75
C ALA A 736 1.44 -26.31 14.60
N ARG A 737 0.11 -26.44 14.60
CA ARG A 737 -0.67 -27.22 13.60
C ARG A 737 -0.21 -28.67 13.50
N ASP A 738 -0.13 -29.35 14.64
CA ASP A 738 0.26 -30.77 14.74
C ASP A 738 1.69 -31.10 14.29
N ARG A 739 2.57 -30.10 14.08
CA ARG A 739 3.98 -30.34 13.75
C ARG A 739 4.76 -30.91 14.93
N LEU A 740 4.34 -30.57 16.15
CA LEU A 740 4.84 -31.15 17.39
C LEU A 740 3.63 -31.64 18.19
N ARG A 741 3.59 -32.92 18.55
CA ARG A 741 2.50 -33.48 19.36
C ARG A 741 3.04 -34.24 20.56
N LEU A 742 2.38 -34.05 21.69
CA LEU A 742 2.49 -34.93 22.84
C LEU A 742 1.34 -35.94 22.76
N VAL A 743 1.68 -37.23 22.68
CA VAL A 743 0.71 -38.30 22.48
C VAL A 743 0.78 -39.29 23.64
N LEU A 744 -0.37 -39.59 24.20
CA LEU A 744 -0.57 -40.58 25.24
C LEU A 744 -1.31 -41.78 24.65
N THR A 745 -0.66 -42.93 24.60
CA THR A 745 -1.25 -44.16 24.03
C THR A 745 -1.35 -45.24 25.10
N SER A 746 -2.49 -45.92 25.18
CA SER A 746 -2.64 -47.13 25.99
C SER A 746 -2.94 -48.30 25.07
N LEU A 747 -1.99 -49.22 24.88
CA LEU A 747 -2.18 -50.47 24.12
C LEU A 747 -2.14 -51.66 25.08
N SER A 748 -3.16 -52.50 25.05
CA SER A 748 -3.25 -53.71 25.89
C SER A 748 -3.35 -54.96 25.02
N GLY A 749 -2.57 -55.99 25.37
CA GLY A 749 -2.62 -57.31 24.75
C GLY A 749 -3.73 -58.21 25.30
N PRO A 750 -3.98 -59.38 24.70
CA PRO A 750 -4.97 -60.33 25.18
C PRO A 750 -4.60 -60.84 26.58
N GLY A 751 -5.47 -60.60 27.56
CA GLY A 751 -5.25 -60.99 28.97
C GLY A 751 -4.60 -59.92 29.85
N GLU A 752 -4.13 -58.81 29.27
CA GLU A 752 -3.69 -57.64 30.04
C GLU A 752 -4.89 -56.79 30.47
N ARG A 753 -4.81 -56.15 31.64
CA ARG A 753 -5.87 -55.19 32.05
C ARG A 753 -5.86 -54.00 31.09
N ALA A 754 -7.03 -53.60 30.59
CA ALA A 754 -7.16 -52.38 29.80
C ALA A 754 -6.57 -51.19 30.58
N GLY A 755 -5.63 -50.47 29.97
CA GLY A 755 -4.93 -49.35 30.63
C GLY A 755 -3.74 -49.75 31.51
N ALA A 756 -3.27 -51.01 31.46
CA ALA A 756 -2.15 -51.49 32.27
C ALA A 756 -0.79 -50.82 31.94
N GLY A 757 -0.69 -50.08 30.84
CA GLY A 757 0.49 -49.29 30.49
C GLY A 757 0.11 -48.11 29.60
N TRP A 758 0.45 -46.91 30.05
CA TRP A 758 0.37 -45.69 29.24
C TRP A 758 1.76 -45.35 28.73
N ASP A 759 1.85 -45.07 27.43
CA ASP A 759 3.05 -44.64 26.75
C ASP A 759 2.91 -43.17 26.36
N VAL A 760 3.89 -42.35 26.74
CA VAL A 760 3.98 -40.94 26.37
C VAL A 760 4.98 -40.80 25.23
N ARG A 761 4.55 -40.22 24.11
CA ARG A 761 5.36 -40.03 22.90
C ARG A 761 5.42 -38.57 22.50
N LEU A 762 6.56 -38.17 21.95
CA LEU A 762 6.73 -36.91 21.25
C LEU A 762 6.79 -37.19 19.75
N ASP A 763 5.83 -36.65 19.01
CA ASP A 763 5.76 -36.77 17.57
C ASP A 763 6.23 -35.46 16.90
N VAL A 764 7.08 -35.61 15.89
CA VAL A 764 7.47 -34.54 14.95
C VAL A 764 6.93 -34.91 13.57
N SER A 765 6.02 -34.09 13.03
CA SER A 765 5.39 -34.32 11.73
C SER A 765 6.01 -33.47 10.63
N ASP A 766 5.76 -33.86 9.37
CA ASP A 766 6.29 -33.24 8.16
C ASP A 766 7.82 -33.23 8.08
N VAL A 767 8.46 -34.29 8.56
CA VAL A 767 9.93 -34.43 8.54
C VAL A 767 10.45 -34.40 7.09
N ALA A 768 9.76 -35.06 6.16
CA ALA A 768 10.07 -35.01 4.74
C ALA A 768 10.04 -33.57 4.18
N GLY A 769 8.97 -32.81 4.47
CA GLY A 769 8.86 -31.41 4.06
C GLY A 769 9.93 -30.54 4.71
N ILE A 770 10.09 -30.62 6.03
CA ILE A 770 11.11 -29.89 6.80
C ILE A 770 12.50 -30.12 6.22
N VAL A 771 12.89 -31.38 5.98
CA VAL A 771 14.22 -31.70 5.43
C VAL A 771 14.34 -31.21 3.99
N TYR A 772 13.31 -31.39 3.15
CA TYR A 772 13.31 -30.83 1.79
C TYR A 772 13.61 -29.32 1.80
N TRP A 773 12.90 -28.57 2.64
CA TRP A 773 13.07 -27.12 2.74
C TRP A 773 14.39 -26.72 3.40
N LEU A 774 14.89 -27.49 4.39
CA LEU A 774 16.21 -27.28 4.99
C LEU A 774 17.35 -27.46 3.98
N THR A 775 17.24 -28.43 3.06
CA THR A 775 18.27 -28.61 2.00
C THR A 775 18.24 -27.53 0.92
N ARG A 776 17.26 -26.62 0.97
CA ARG A 776 17.11 -25.49 0.05
C ARG A 776 17.56 -24.17 0.67
N MET A 777 17.67 -24.08 1.99
CA MET A 777 18.37 -23.00 2.68
C MET A 777 19.87 -23.12 2.41
#